data_AF-A0A924YFE8-F1
#
_entry.id   AF-A0A924YFE8-F1
#
_cell.length_a   1.000
_cell.length_b   1.000
_cell.length_c   1.000
_cell.angle_alpha   90.00
_cell.angle_beta   90.00
_cell.angle_gamma   90.00
#
_symmetry.space_group_name_H-M   'P 1'
#
loop_
_entity.id
_entity.type
_entity.pdbx_description
1 polymer ?
#
loop_
_entity_poly.entity_id
_entity_poly.type
_entity_poly.pdbx_seq_one_letter_code
_entity_poly.pdbx_strand_id
1 'polypeptide(L)'
;PQAVSLLNSCDPKLRGWEWSYCSRLTRLQQLELRKDPNEEFGGVAFSPDGSRIAGAGELGTVVVWDAVTGKELFSVKHPRPAAAFYHNRRVDTLRYTPDGTMLLVAGVDSLVRLLDARDGREIATYPGFKWGVCSVTMSADGRRIAASSGFEGAVESYEIRVWETESRQQVLALNGHTHTVTGLAFSPDGKRLVSCGHERRVKVWDLESGRELMNFSIDEGELFGVTYSRDGQRILVAGGDSLVHIWNAETGASLPPLRGHRNGVRSIACSPDGRFFATASMDATAAIWNADTGERLWTMQGHGWTVNSIAFSPDGRRVATAGADRRVNVWDVTSDPQHRVLKGHSNPIKALTISRDGRFAATLGPKSTVTSNEYAVWDLASGELIRLDAQFAVSRVGYRPYNTLDFGPAFQLMSGGSFHTERDVLVWDALSGRKLSAFELKEGTLNAAALSPDGRTVAVGSEDGVVRLFDAQSGQEELTVRQHEKPIGYVIFSHDGRTIASVGQDQTLLWDLTGSVRHTFPARSATWKNGLRPICFSRDDKRLALIGFPDAKQNPNHNALVVIDLETGERLAELRGHSRPINAAAFSKDGTRIATGSDDNLIKIWDVEGASELLSLRGHTAQVMALRFTPDGSKLVSAGLDGAVIIWDATSADKPTWLPENFLPSEVRTVNQQLLARNPNFSGQVQQFKVERDQVVELNFSGQSGLVDLTPLSELRQLRSLDLRGTRVSDLAPLRALPLVQLNLRDTLVRDLTPLRETLLKQLDLRGAPVSELLPLADLPLVSLWCNPQVKLSDELLSRLPKLELLNGRPPSSAQSAQDTARVLIGHRGEVRTVSLHPTGKAVASGGQDGTVRVWNLADIPQASGRASALR
;
A
#
# COMPACT_ATOMS: atom_id res chain seq x y z
N PRO A 1 26.31 -2.19 8.84
CA PRO A 1 27.61 -1.52 8.59
C PRO A 1 28.77 -2.50 8.30
N GLN A 2 29.12 -3.41 9.23
CA GLN A 2 30.21 -4.38 9.02
C GLN A 2 29.94 -5.36 7.87
N ALA A 3 28.69 -5.83 7.72
CA ALA A 3 28.28 -6.65 6.57
C ALA A 3 28.41 -5.92 5.22
N VAL A 4 28.08 -4.63 5.17
CA VAL A 4 28.20 -3.79 3.95
C VAL A 4 29.67 -3.53 3.60
N SER A 5 30.52 -3.33 4.62
CA SER A 5 31.97 -3.20 4.44
C SER A 5 32.61 -4.49 3.92
N LEU A 6 32.16 -5.65 4.42
CA LEU A 6 32.63 -6.97 3.95
C LEU A 6 32.15 -7.24 2.51
N LEU A 7 30.90 -6.91 2.18
CA LEU A 7 30.32 -7.03 0.83
C LEU A 7 31.02 -6.12 -0.20
N ASN A 8 31.42 -4.91 0.20
CA ASN A 8 32.19 -3.99 -0.65
C ASN A 8 33.61 -4.49 -0.96
N SER A 9 34.15 -5.38 -0.13
CA SER A 9 35.45 -6.02 -0.35
C SER A 9 35.41 -7.25 -1.28
N CYS A 10 34.21 -7.76 -1.61
CA CYS A 10 34.02 -8.90 -2.50
C CYS A 10 33.86 -8.51 -3.98
N ASP A 11 34.15 -9.42 -4.92
CA ASP A 11 34.10 -9.17 -6.37
C ASP A 11 32.69 -8.73 -6.86
N PRO A 12 32.57 -7.67 -7.70
CA PRO A 12 31.30 -7.16 -8.23
C PRO A 12 30.38 -8.21 -8.88
N LYS A 13 30.94 -9.27 -9.48
CA LYS A 13 30.15 -10.33 -10.14
C LYS A 13 29.46 -11.28 -9.16
N LEU A 14 29.89 -11.30 -7.89
CA LEU A 14 29.33 -12.17 -6.83
C LEU A 14 28.26 -11.46 -5.98
N ARG A 15 28.03 -10.15 -6.15
CA ARG A 15 27.23 -9.32 -5.24
C ARG A 15 25.70 -9.43 -5.42
N GLY A 16 25.19 -9.96 -6.52
CA GLY A 16 23.77 -9.81 -6.92
C GLY A 16 22.75 -10.40 -5.94
N TRP A 17 22.97 -11.62 -5.45
CA TRP A 17 22.01 -12.31 -4.58
C TRP A 17 22.11 -11.87 -3.10
N GLU A 18 23.32 -11.67 -2.59
CA GLU A 18 23.59 -11.22 -1.22
C GLU A 18 23.18 -9.76 -1.01
N TRP A 19 23.36 -8.91 -2.02
CA TRP A 19 22.88 -7.53 -2.01
C TRP A 19 21.35 -7.47 -1.94
N SER A 20 20.66 -8.28 -2.73
CA SER A 20 19.20 -8.37 -2.71
C SER A 20 18.67 -8.96 -1.40
N TYR A 21 19.40 -9.88 -0.74
CA TYR A 21 19.03 -10.40 0.57
C TYR A 21 19.22 -9.35 1.69
N CYS A 22 20.36 -8.65 1.73
CA CYS A 22 20.60 -7.55 2.67
C CYS A 22 19.70 -6.33 2.41
N SER A 23 19.37 -6.03 1.15
CA SER A 23 18.41 -4.97 0.79
C SER A 23 16.96 -5.35 1.12
N ARG A 24 16.63 -6.65 1.15
CA ARG A 24 15.29 -7.15 1.50
C ARG A 24 15.01 -7.16 2.99
N LEU A 25 16.03 -7.32 3.84
CA LEU A 25 15.92 -7.13 5.30
C LEU A 25 15.76 -5.64 5.68
N THR A 26 16.19 -4.73 4.81
CA THR A 26 16.12 -3.26 4.99
C THR A 26 14.97 -2.59 4.21
N ARG A 27 14.08 -3.37 3.56
CA ARG A 27 13.02 -2.81 2.69
C ARG A 27 11.73 -2.39 3.39
N LEU A 28 11.49 -2.79 4.64
CA LEU A 28 10.36 -2.29 5.43
C LEU A 28 10.79 -1.19 6.40
N GLN A 29 12.03 -1.30 6.91
CA GLN A 29 12.71 -0.27 7.67
C GLN A 29 13.68 0.45 6.72
N GLN A 30 13.18 1.45 6.00
CA GLN A 30 13.97 2.24 5.04
C GLN A 30 15.24 2.81 5.68
N LEU A 31 15.15 3.16 6.96
CA LEU A 31 16.19 3.88 7.65
C LEU A 31 16.29 3.43 9.10
N GLU A 32 17.52 3.16 9.53
CA GLU A 32 17.84 2.94 10.92
C GLU A 32 18.78 4.05 11.39
N LEU A 33 18.32 4.82 12.36
CA LEU A 33 19.03 5.97 12.91
C LEU A 33 19.49 5.65 14.32
N ARG A 34 20.73 6.03 14.62
CA ARG A 34 21.38 5.83 15.92
C ARG A 34 22.28 7.02 16.22
N LYS A 35 22.51 7.29 17.51
CA LYS A 35 23.46 8.32 17.97
C LYS A 35 24.42 7.77 19.02
N ASP A 36 24.02 7.79 20.28
CA ASP A 36 24.85 7.32 21.39
C ASP A 36 24.56 5.83 21.63
N PRO A 37 25.59 4.96 21.64
CA PRO A 37 25.40 3.54 21.87
C PRO A 37 24.86 3.23 23.27
N ASN A 38 24.81 4.16 24.21
CA ASN A 38 24.33 3.94 25.58
C ASN A 38 23.00 4.64 25.87
N GLU A 39 22.35 5.24 24.88
CA GLU A 39 21.17 6.08 25.07
C GLU A 39 19.95 5.53 24.31
N GLU A 40 18.88 5.29 25.05
CA GLU A 40 17.58 4.87 24.52
C GLU A 40 16.83 6.09 23.95
N PHE A 41 15.98 5.89 22.94
CA PHE A 41 15.13 6.97 22.43
C PHE A 41 13.73 6.90 23.05
N GLY A 42 13.35 7.99 23.72
CA GLY A 42 12.05 8.14 24.37
C GLY A 42 10.99 8.81 23.47
N GLY A 43 11.41 9.58 22.47
CA GLY A 43 10.52 10.35 21.60
C GLY A 43 11.01 10.43 20.16
N VAL A 44 10.06 10.52 19.22
CA VAL A 44 10.33 10.75 17.80
C VAL A 44 9.27 11.67 17.17
N ALA A 45 9.69 12.51 16.21
CA ALA A 45 8.77 13.30 15.39
C ALA A 45 9.35 13.61 14.00
N PHE A 46 8.47 13.75 13.02
CA PHE A 46 8.81 14.34 11.72
C PHE A 46 8.64 15.85 11.75
N SER A 47 9.45 16.56 10.97
CA SER A 47 9.16 17.95 10.61
C SER A 47 7.88 18.02 9.74
N PRO A 48 7.15 19.16 9.73
CA PRO A 48 5.90 19.31 8.98
C PRO A 48 6.01 19.17 7.46
N ASP A 49 7.21 19.34 6.91
CA ASP A 49 7.54 19.09 5.49
C ASP A 49 8.01 17.65 5.22
N GLY A 50 8.20 16.85 6.27
CA GLY A 50 8.69 15.47 6.20
C GLY A 50 10.17 15.34 5.83
N SER A 51 10.92 16.44 5.76
CA SER A 51 12.34 16.45 5.37
C SER A 51 13.28 16.07 6.52
N ARG A 52 12.84 16.18 7.78
CA ARG A 52 13.66 15.89 8.97
C ARG A 52 12.94 14.96 9.93
N ILE A 53 13.75 14.22 10.70
CA ILE A 53 13.31 13.38 11.81
C ILE A 53 14.08 13.84 13.03
N ALA A 54 13.36 14.13 14.11
CA ALA A 54 13.96 14.40 15.41
C ALA A 54 13.74 13.21 16.34
N GLY A 55 14.77 12.86 17.09
CA GLY A 55 14.74 11.86 18.16
C GLY A 55 15.29 12.47 19.44
N ALA A 56 14.64 12.17 20.56
CA ALA A 56 15.12 12.59 21.87
C ALA A 56 15.44 11.38 22.72
N GLY A 57 16.66 11.39 23.25
CA GLY A 57 17.24 10.34 24.04
C GLY A 57 17.18 10.64 25.53
N GLU A 58 17.09 9.57 26.32
CA GLU A 58 16.84 9.62 27.77
C GLU A 58 17.95 10.30 28.61
N LEU A 59 19.10 10.60 28.01
CA LEU A 59 20.21 11.30 28.66
C LEU A 59 20.25 12.79 28.27
N GLY A 60 19.16 13.31 27.70
CA GLY A 60 19.01 14.71 27.31
C GLY A 60 19.60 15.03 25.94
N THR A 61 19.93 14.01 25.14
CA THR A 61 20.39 14.20 23.77
C THR A 61 19.20 14.40 22.83
N VAL A 62 19.20 15.49 22.07
CA VAL A 62 18.26 15.72 20.97
C VAL A 62 19.06 15.64 19.68
N VAL A 63 18.64 14.77 18.76
CA VAL A 63 19.27 14.62 17.44
C VAL A 63 18.24 14.84 16.37
N VAL A 64 18.66 15.55 15.31
CA VAL A 64 17.86 15.73 14.10
C VAL A 64 18.62 15.14 12.92
N TRP A 65 17.95 14.26 12.18
CA TRP A 65 18.44 13.66 10.95
C TRP A 65 17.65 14.18 9.75
N ASP A 66 18.29 14.17 8.59
CA ASP A 66 17.63 14.23 7.31
C ASP A 66 16.79 12.95 7.11
N ALA A 67 15.50 13.12 6.82
CA ALA A 67 14.55 12.02 6.78
C ALA A 67 14.74 11.08 5.58
N VAL A 68 15.50 11.49 4.56
CA VAL A 68 15.70 10.72 3.32
C VAL A 68 17.02 9.96 3.40
N THR A 69 18.09 10.66 3.76
CA THR A 69 19.46 10.13 3.77
C THR A 69 19.85 9.51 5.11
N GLY A 70 19.14 9.87 6.19
CA GLY A 70 19.51 9.53 7.56
C GLY A 70 20.79 10.18 8.07
N LYS A 71 21.32 11.16 7.32
CA LYS A 71 22.45 11.93 7.76
C LYS A 71 22.03 12.78 8.95
N GLU A 72 22.80 12.73 10.02
CA GLU A 72 22.64 13.66 11.12
C GLU A 72 22.87 15.10 10.65
N LEU A 73 21.90 15.97 10.92
CA LEU A 73 21.97 17.40 10.65
C LEU A 73 22.63 18.12 11.83
N PHE A 74 22.15 17.86 13.04
CA PHE A 74 22.76 18.32 14.28
C PHE A 74 22.34 17.46 15.47
N SER A 75 23.09 17.59 16.56
CA SER A 75 22.72 17.04 17.86
C SER A 75 23.07 18.03 18.97
N VAL A 76 22.20 18.16 19.96
CA VAL A 76 22.43 18.96 21.16
C VAL A 76 22.26 18.08 22.38
N LYS A 77 23.11 18.27 23.39
CA LYS A 77 23.03 17.55 24.65
C LYS A 77 22.76 18.52 25.78
N HIS A 78 21.63 18.37 26.44
CA HIS A 78 21.25 19.20 27.57
C HIS A 78 21.77 18.60 28.89
N PRO A 79 22.08 19.42 29.90
CA PRO A 79 22.61 18.94 31.18
C PRO A 79 21.59 18.06 31.91
N ARG A 80 22.03 16.88 32.37
CA ARG A 80 21.22 16.04 33.25
C ARG A 80 21.51 16.41 34.71
N PRO A 81 20.50 16.61 35.58
CA PRO A 81 20.73 16.77 37.01
C PRO A 81 21.33 15.48 37.59
N ALA A 82 22.37 15.60 38.41
CA ALA A 82 23.10 14.45 38.98
C ALA A 82 22.27 13.57 39.95
N ALA A 83 21.03 13.97 40.29
CA ALA A 83 20.20 13.36 41.33
C ALA A 83 18.87 12.73 40.82
N ALA A 84 18.74 12.48 39.52
CA ALA A 84 17.48 12.00 38.94
C ALA A 84 17.31 10.47 39.06
N PHE A 85 16.80 9.98 40.20
CA PHE A 85 16.25 8.63 40.35
C PHE A 85 14.80 8.60 39.85
N TYR A 86 14.54 8.04 38.66
CA TYR A 86 13.17 7.88 38.18
C TYR A 86 12.94 6.48 37.57
N HIS A 87 12.07 5.71 38.22
CA HIS A 87 11.60 4.39 37.80
C HIS A 87 10.32 4.50 36.96
N ASN A 88 10.34 5.20 35.82
CA ASN A 88 9.49 4.87 34.66
C ASN A 88 9.91 5.72 33.46
N ARG A 89 10.34 5.05 32.40
CA ARG A 89 11.07 5.59 31.26
C ARG A 89 10.14 6.28 30.27
N ARG A 90 9.77 7.53 30.56
CA ARG A 90 9.20 8.46 29.58
C ARG A 90 9.68 9.83 29.96
N VAL A 91 10.76 10.29 29.35
CA VAL A 91 11.25 11.62 29.71
C VAL A 91 11.46 12.56 28.54
N ASP A 92 11.79 12.10 27.34
CA ASP A 92 12.01 13.08 26.27
C ASP A 92 10.92 13.02 25.22
N THR A 93 9.94 13.93 25.41
CA THR A 93 8.93 14.19 24.38
C THR A 93 9.36 15.39 23.56
N LEU A 94 9.17 15.27 22.25
CA LEU A 94 9.57 16.30 21.31
C LEU A 94 8.48 16.52 20.26
N ARG A 95 8.31 17.76 19.81
CA ARG A 95 7.36 18.16 18.76
C ARG A 95 7.92 19.32 17.95
N TYR A 96 7.77 19.27 16.64
CA TYR A 96 8.03 20.44 15.81
C TYR A 96 6.90 21.45 15.93
N THR A 97 7.20 22.73 15.74
CA THR A 97 6.19 23.74 15.44
C THR A 97 5.50 23.46 14.11
N PRO A 98 4.23 23.88 13.93
CA PRO A 98 3.50 23.61 12.68
C PRO A 98 4.19 24.15 11.42
N ASP A 99 5.00 25.21 11.57
CA ASP A 99 5.82 25.79 10.50
C ASP A 99 7.19 25.10 10.33
N GLY A 100 7.56 24.19 11.22
CA GLY A 100 8.80 23.43 11.22
C GLY A 100 10.05 24.23 11.60
N THR A 101 9.90 25.49 12.03
CA THR A 101 11.05 26.37 12.31
C THR A 101 11.67 26.10 13.68
N MET A 102 10.91 25.54 14.61
CA MET A 102 11.34 25.28 15.97
C MET A 102 11.02 23.84 16.40
N LEU A 103 11.74 23.37 17.41
CA LEU A 103 11.56 22.08 18.05
C LEU A 103 11.31 22.28 19.56
N LEU A 104 10.13 21.88 20.00
CA LEU A 104 9.76 21.83 21.40
C LEU A 104 10.27 20.53 22.01
N VAL A 105 11.04 20.63 23.08
CA VAL A 105 11.63 19.48 23.79
C VAL A 105 11.38 19.67 25.27
N ALA A 106 10.99 18.60 25.96
CA ALA A 106 10.91 18.60 27.41
C ALA A 106 11.59 17.35 27.97
N GLY A 107 12.18 17.47 29.15
CA GLY A 107 13.04 16.44 29.71
C GLY A 107 13.09 16.36 31.23
N VAL A 108 14.07 15.59 31.72
CA VAL A 108 14.24 15.18 33.14
C VAL A 108 14.57 16.35 34.06
N ASP A 109 15.04 17.45 33.48
CA ASP A 109 15.52 18.64 34.18
C ASP A 109 14.42 19.68 34.45
N SER A 110 13.15 19.28 34.33
CA SER A 110 11.97 20.09 34.61
C SER A 110 11.74 21.26 33.64
N LEU A 111 12.53 21.36 32.58
CA LEU A 111 12.44 22.45 31.63
C LEU A 111 11.74 22.00 30.35
N VAL A 112 10.87 22.88 29.84
CA VAL A 112 10.37 22.82 28.48
C VAL A 112 11.15 23.83 27.65
N ARG A 113 11.79 23.39 26.58
CA ARG A 113 12.68 24.19 25.73
C ARG A 113 12.12 24.30 24.32
N LEU A 114 12.32 25.47 23.73
CA LEU A 114 12.09 25.71 22.31
C LEU A 114 13.46 25.91 21.65
N LEU A 115 13.83 25.00 20.76
CA LEU A 115 15.07 25.00 20.02
C LEU A 115 14.82 25.47 18.59
N ASP A 116 15.78 26.16 17.97
CA ASP A 116 15.75 26.42 16.53
C ASP A 116 15.97 25.09 15.80
N ALA A 117 15.03 24.72 14.92
CA ALA A 117 15.06 23.44 14.24
C ALA A 117 16.20 23.30 13.22
N ARG A 118 16.95 24.36 12.93
CA ARG A 118 18.06 24.35 11.95
C ARG A 118 19.40 24.01 12.57
N ASP A 119 19.66 24.48 13.79
CA ASP A 119 20.96 24.35 14.45
C ASP A 119 20.87 23.83 15.90
N GLY A 120 19.66 23.65 16.44
CA GLY A 120 19.42 23.16 17.79
C GLY A 120 19.64 24.20 18.89
N ARG A 121 19.90 25.46 18.55
CA ARG A 121 20.12 26.51 19.54
C ARG A 121 18.85 26.73 20.37
N GLU A 122 18.99 26.76 21.68
CA GLU A 122 17.89 27.09 22.58
C GLU A 122 17.48 28.57 22.41
N ILE A 123 16.21 28.79 22.05
CA ILE A 123 15.61 30.11 21.79
C ILE A 123 14.78 30.58 23.00
N ALA A 124 14.12 29.64 23.66
CA ALA A 124 13.29 29.93 24.82
C ALA A 124 13.21 28.72 25.76
N THR A 125 12.95 29.02 27.02
CA THR A 125 12.63 28.04 28.06
C THR A 125 11.32 28.46 28.71
N TYR A 126 10.42 27.50 28.93
CA TYR A 126 9.18 27.70 29.69
C TYR A 126 9.37 27.07 31.08
N PRO A 127 9.66 27.88 32.10
CA PRO A 127 9.86 27.39 33.46
C PRO A 127 8.54 27.07 34.13
N GLY A 128 8.58 26.34 35.24
CA GLY A 128 7.43 26.21 36.12
C GLY A 128 7.33 24.87 36.83
N PHE A 129 7.90 23.80 36.26
CA PHE A 129 7.85 22.49 36.91
C PHE A 129 8.95 22.32 37.95
N LYS A 130 8.59 21.64 39.03
CA LYS A 130 9.51 21.22 40.10
C LYS A 130 10.14 19.84 39.80
N TRP A 131 9.52 19.07 38.92
CA TRP A 131 9.88 17.69 38.59
C TRP A 131 9.97 17.50 37.08
N GLY A 132 10.50 16.36 36.63
CA GLY A 132 10.67 16.07 35.21
C GLY A 132 9.36 16.20 34.44
N VAL A 133 9.45 16.70 33.20
CA VAL A 133 8.30 16.84 32.31
C VAL A 133 8.06 15.49 31.62
N CYS A 134 6.84 14.95 31.73
CA CYS A 134 6.48 13.64 31.20
C CYS A 134 5.90 13.72 29.79
N SER A 135 5.24 14.82 29.44
CA SER A 135 4.66 15.04 28.12
C SER A 135 4.64 16.51 27.74
N VAL A 136 4.94 16.80 26.48
CA VAL A 136 4.77 18.11 25.86
C VAL A 136 3.95 17.98 24.57
N THR A 137 3.10 18.96 24.31
CA THR A 137 2.31 19.06 23.10
C THR A 137 2.01 20.52 22.76
N MET A 138 1.53 20.75 21.55
CA MET A 138 1.24 22.10 21.04
C MET A 138 -0.03 22.08 20.20
N SER A 139 -0.75 23.19 20.22
CA SER A 139 -1.95 23.38 19.41
C SER A 139 -1.60 23.40 17.92
N ALA A 140 -2.54 22.99 17.07
CA ALA A 140 -2.31 22.90 15.62
C ALA A 140 -1.99 24.25 14.96
N ASP A 141 -2.41 25.36 15.58
CA ASP A 141 -2.09 26.73 15.16
C ASP A 141 -0.74 27.24 15.70
N GLY A 142 -0.06 26.47 16.55
CA GLY A 142 1.23 26.80 17.16
C GLY A 142 1.16 27.83 18.29
N ARG A 143 -0.03 28.31 18.67
CA ARG A 143 -0.18 29.42 19.62
C ARG A 143 -0.12 29.01 21.08
N ARG A 144 -0.40 27.75 21.40
CA ARG A 144 -0.40 27.24 22.77
C ARG A 144 0.46 26.01 22.92
N ILE A 145 1.24 25.97 24.00
CA ILE A 145 2.02 24.82 24.43
C ILE A 145 1.39 24.28 25.70
N ALA A 146 1.23 22.97 25.81
CA ALA A 146 0.85 22.30 27.04
C ALA A 146 1.92 21.28 27.43
N ALA A 147 2.22 21.24 28.73
CA ALA A 147 3.16 20.27 29.28
C ALA A 147 2.63 19.72 30.60
N SER A 148 3.06 18.50 30.93
CA SER A 148 2.70 17.84 32.18
C SER A 148 3.92 17.32 32.91
N SER A 149 3.85 17.30 34.24
CA SER A 149 4.87 16.71 35.11
C SER A 149 4.27 15.67 36.06
N GLY A 150 5.13 14.86 36.68
CA GLY A 150 4.72 14.00 37.79
C GLY A 150 5.88 13.24 38.42
N PHE A 151 5.84 13.13 39.74
CA PHE A 151 6.73 12.27 40.52
C PHE A 151 5.93 11.47 41.56
N GLU A 152 6.09 10.15 41.52
CA GLU A 152 5.37 9.25 42.42
C GLU A 152 5.76 9.53 43.88
N GLY A 153 4.78 9.90 44.70
CA GLY A 153 4.98 10.20 46.14
C GLY A 153 4.96 11.69 46.52
N ALA A 154 4.84 12.62 45.56
CA ALA A 154 4.68 14.05 45.83
C ALA A 154 3.34 14.57 45.30
N VAL A 155 2.35 14.77 46.17
CA VAL A 155 0.98 15.20 45.78
C VAL A 155 0.96 16.57 45.07
N GLU A 156 1.93 17.45 45.37
CA GLU A 156 2.11 18.75 44.72
C GLU A 156 2.71 18.67 43.29
N SER A 157 2.91 17.48 42.71
CA SER A 157 3.72 17.29 41.49
C SER A 157 2.94 17.00 40.20
N TYR A 158 1.61 16.86 40.26
CA TYR A 158 0.81 16.37 39.13
C TYR A 158 0.11 17.50 38.37
N GLU A 159 0.90 18.46 37.90
CA GLU A 159 0.42 19.66 37.23
C GLU A 159 0.43 19.51 35.70
N ILE A 160 -0.59 20.10 35.06
CA ILE A 160 -0.57 20.42 33.63
C ILE A 160 -0.53 21.94 33.51
N ARG A 161 0.42 22.45 32.74
CA ARG A 161 0.56 23.90 32.49
C ARG A 161 0.40 24.18 31.00
N VAL A 162 -0.24 25.30 30.71
CA VAL A 162 -0.46 25.78 29.34
C VAL A 162 0.11 27.19 29.21
N TRP A 163 0.92 27.42 28.20
CA TRP A 163 1.50 28.73 27.87
C TRP A 163 1.02 29.20 26.51
N GLU A 164 0.97 30.51 26.35
CA GLU A 164 0.99 31.11 25.02
C GLU A 164 2.43 31.11 24.49
N THR A 165 2.61 30.65 23.25
CA THR A 165 3.93 30.38 22.66
C THR A 165 4.77 31.64 22.51
N GLU A 166 4.17 32.74 22.01
CA GLU A 166 4.87 33.99 21.68
C GLU A 166 5.23 34.82 22.93
N SER A 167 4.25 35.16 23.78
CA SER A 167 4.52 35.93 25.02
C SER A 167 5.19 35.11 26.11
N ARG A 168 5.14 33.76 26.00
CA ARG A 168 5.65 32.80 26.99
C ARG A 168 4.96 32.90 28.35
N GLN A 169 3.81 33.57 28.40
CA GLN A 169 3.02 33.68 29.61
C GLN A 169 2.25 32.38 29.82
N GLN A 170 2.28 31.89 31.06
CA GLN A 170 1.43 30.79 31.48
C GLN A 170 -0.02 31.30 31.50
N VAL A 171 -0.88 30.71 30.68
CA VAL A 171 -2.29 31.10 30.56
C VAL A 171 -3.21 30.22 31.42
N LEU A 172 -2.84 28.95 31.65
CA LEU A 172 -3.63 28.02 32.48
C LEU A 172 -2.72 27.10 33.30
N ALA A 173 -3.20 26.73 34.48
CA ALA A 173 -2.75 25.56 35.24
C ALA A 173 -3.97 24.65 35.46
N LEU A 174 -3.94 23.44 34.92
CA LEU A 174 -5.03 22.48 34.99
C LEU A 174 -4.69 21.45 36.07
N ASN A 175 -5.30 21.65 37.24
CA ASN A 175 -5.09 20.82 38.43
C ASN A 175 -6.26 19.86 38.60
N GLY A 176 -5.97 18.59 38.91
CA GLY A 176 -7.01 17.59 39.16
C GLY A 176 -6.57 16.14 38.99
N HIS A 177 -5.41 15.90 38.37
CA HIS A 177 -4.76 14.59 38.42
C HIS A 177 -4.11 14.36 39.78
N THR A 178 -4.12 13.11 40.22
CA THR A 178 -3.62 12.62 41.51
C THR A 178 -2.34 11.81 41.39
N HIS A 179 -1.92 11.52 40.16
CA HIS A 179 -0.70 10.79 39.81
C HIS A 179 -0.10 11.36 38.53
N THR A 180 1.09 10.88 38.16
CA THR A 180 1.83 11.30 36.98
C THR A 180 0.99 11.31 35.71
N VAL A 181 0.98 12.45 35.03
CA VAL A 181 0.29 12.67 33.76
C VAL A 181 1.25 12.40 32.62
N THR A 182 1.06 11.26 31.96
CA THR A 182 1.96 10.73 30.95
C THR A 182 1.57 11.11 29.53
N GLY A 183 0.32 11.50 29.26
CA GLY A 183 -0.13 11.84 27.92
C GLY A 183 -0.91 13.15 27.88
N LEU A 184 -0.66 13.94 26.83
CA LEU A 184 -1.40 15.16 26.51
C LEU A 184 -1.66 15.26 25.01
N ALA A 185 -2.87 15.69 24.62
CA ALA A 185 -3.18 16.07 23.24
C ALA A 185 -4.21 17.20 23.19
N PHE A 186 -3.99 18.18 22.31
CA PHE A 186 -5.02 19.18 21.97
C PHE A 186 -6.06 18.55 21.04
N SER A 187 -7.32 18.99 21.17
CA SER A 187 -8.32 18.73 20.13
C SER A 187 -7.92 19.43 18.82
N PRO A 188 -8.37 18.95 17.64
CA PRO A 188 -8.01 19.54 16.35
C PRO A 188 -8.41 21.02 16.21
N ASP A 189 -9.44 21.47 16.92
CA ASP A 189 -9.89 22.87 16.97
C ASP A 189 -9.13 23.72 18.00
N GLY A 190 -8.25 23.13 18.80
CA GLY A 190 -7.44 23.79 19.83
C GLY A 190 -8.21 24.24 21.09
N LYS A 191 -9.50 23.91 21.20
CA LYS A 191 -10.36 24.37 22.31
C LYS A 191 -10.31 23.48 23.54
N ARG A 192 -9.98 22.20 23.36
CA ARG A 192 -9.92 21.21 24.44
C ARG A 192 -8.52 20.62 24.54
N LEU A 193 -8.19 20.18 25.75
CA LEU A 193 -7.01 19.36 26.02
C LEU A 193 -7.47 18.04 26.63
N VAL A 194 -6.95 16.92 26.15
CA VAL A 194 -7.12 15.62 26.81
C VAL A 194 -5.82 15.24 27.50
N SER A 195 -5.94 14.67 28.69
CA SER A 195 -4.81 14.19 29.48
C SER A 195 -5.07 12.78 30.03
N CYS A 196 -4.02 11.99 30.16
CA CYS A 196 -4.06 10.67 30.78
C CYS A 196 -2.81 10.39 31.61
N GLY A 197 -2.87 9.43 32.53
CA GLY A 197 -1.78 9.16 33.45
C GLY A 197 -1.89 7.85 34.23
N HIS A 198 -1.00 7.68 35.21
CA HIS A 198 -0.93 6.48 36.06
C HIS A 198 -2.15 6.31 36.97
N GLU A 199 -2.96 7.36 37.16
CA GLU A 199 -4.23 7.27 37.89
C GLU A 199 -5.34 6.51 37.16
N ARG A 200 -5.05 5.99 35.95
CA ARG A 200 -6.00 5.24 35.11
C ARG A 200 -7.24 6.05 34.73
N ARG A 201 -7.10 7.37 34.72
CA ARG A 201 -8.14 8.31 34.28
C ARG A 201 -7.70 9.05 33.03
N VAL A 202 -8.70 9.40 32.24
CA VAL A 202 -8.59 10.28 31.08
C VAL A 202 -9.46 11.50 31.38
N LYS A 203 -8.87 12.68 31.39
CA LYS A 203 -9.58 13.94 31.66
C LYS A 203 -9.61 14.80 30.40
N VAL A 204 -10.74 15.44 30.14
CA VAL A 204 -10.88 16.42 29.06
C VAL A 204 -11.13 17.78 29.68
N TRP A 205 -10.35 18.77 29.26
CA TRP A 205 -10.35 20.12 29.80
C TRP A 205 -10.81 21.11 28.76
N ASP A 206 -11.58 22.09 29.21
CA ASP A 206 -11.89 23.28 28.43
C ASP A 206 -10.77 24.32 28.58
N LEU A 207 -10.18 24.74 27.46
CA LEU A 207 -9.03 25.66 27.47
C LEU A 207 -9.43 27.15 27.49
N GLU A 208 -10.73 27.46 27.53
CA GLU A 208 -11.22 28.82 27.74
C GLU A 208 -11.45 29.09 29.23
N SER A 209 -12.13 28.17 29.92
CA SER A 209 -12.47 28.27 31.35
C SER A 209 -11.49 27.57 32.29
N GLY A 210 -10.65 26.66 31.78
CA GLY A 210 -9.76 25.82 32.59
C GLY A 210 -10.47 24.70 33.36
N ARG A 211 -11.75 24.44 33.08
CA ARG A 211 -12.55 23.44 33.82
C ARG A 211 -12.42 22.04 33.22
N GLU A 212 -12.53 21.03 34.08
CA GLU A 212 -12.72 19.64 33.67
C GLU A 212 -14.12 19.47 33.07
N LEU A 213 -14.18 19.02 31.81
CA LEU A 213 -15.42 18.72 31.08
C LEU A 213 -15.83 17.26 31.25
N MET A 214 -14.86 16.33 31.19
CA MET A 214 -15.12 14.89 31.23
C MET A 214 -14.00 14.15 31.95
N ASN A 215 -14.34 13.00 32.53
CA ASN A 215 -13.44 12.16 33.32
C ASN A 215 -13.81 10.68 33.16
N PHE A 216 -12.99 9.96 32.41
CA PHE A 216 -13.15 8.54 32.11
C PHE A 216 -12.20 7.72 32.96
N SER A 217 -12.56 6.48 33.27
CA SER A 217 -11.65 5.48 33.88
C SER A 217 -11.57 4.24 33.04
N ILE A 218 -10.46 3.52 33.21
CA ILE A 218 -10.33 2.13 32.83
C ILE A 218 -10.18 1.25 34.07
N ASP A 219 -10.46 -0.05 33.91
CA ASP A 219 -10.50 -0.98 35.04
C ASP A 219 -9.08 -1.38 35.49
N GLU A 220 -8.16 -1.62 34.56
CA GLU A 220 -6.82 -2.14 34.83
C GLU A 220 -5.74 -1.50 33.97
N GLY A 221 -4.52 -1.42 34.50
CA GLY A 221 -3.36 -0.88 33.79
C GLY A 221 -3.24 0.65 33.84
N GLU A 222 -2.00 1.14 33.74
CA GLU A 222 -1.69 2.56 33.63
C GLU A 222 -1.88 3.07 32.19
N LEU A 223 -2.00 4.39 32.01
CA LEU A 223 -2.12 5.01 30.70
C LEU A 223 -0.82 5.72 30.32
N PHE A 224 -0.45 5.71 29.04
CA PHE A 224 0.89 6.18 28.59
C PHE A 224 0.89 7.19 27.45
N GLY A 225 -0.13 7.20 26.61
CA GLY A 225 -0.24 8.11 25.47
C GLY A 225 -1.69 8.35 25.11
N VAL A 226 -1.97 9.54 24.58
CA VAL A 226 -3.32 9.92 24.15
C VAL A 226 -3.25 10.73 22.86
N THR A 227 -4.24 10.55 21.98
CA THR A 227 -4.45 11.39 20.80
C THR A 227 -5.94 11.57 20.54
N TYR A 228 -6.30 12.66 19.87
CA TYR A 228 -7.58 12.75 19.17
C TYR A 228 -7.48 12.08 17.80
N SER A 229 -8.61 11.60 17.29
CA SER A 229 -8.78 11.36 15.86
C SER A 229 -8.74 12.69 15.09
N ARG A 230 -8.41 12.63 13.80
CA ARG A 230 -8.23 13.80 12.95
C ARG A 230 -9.46 14.72 12.85
N ASP A 231 -10.65 14.13 12.94
CA ASP A 231 -11.96 14.80 12.95
C ASP A 231 -12.38 15.30 14.35
N GLY A 232 -11.61 14.98 15.39
CA GLY A 232 -11.87 15.34 16.78
C GLY A 232 -12.99 14.53 17.45
N GLN A 233 -13.56 13.53 16.77
CA GLN A 233 -14.72 12.78 17.24
C GLN A 233 -14.37 11.67 18.24
N ARG A 234 -13.11 11.23 18.27
CA ARG A 234 -12.66 10.13 19.11
C ARG A 234 -11.40 10.51 19.89
N ILE A 235 -11.32 10.01 21.11
CA ILE A 235 -10.14 10.05 21.97
C ILE A 235 -9.60 8.63 22.04
N LEU A 236 -8.32 8.45 21.70
CA LEU A 236 -7.65 7.16 21.75
C LEU A 236 -6.53 7.20 22.78
N VAL A 237 -6.46 6.19 23.65
CA VAL A 237 -5.51 6.16 24.76
C VAL A 237 -4.80 4.81 24.81
N ALA A 238 -3.48 4.84 24.85
CA ALA A 238 -2.61 3.69 24.96
C ALA A 238 -2.54 3.20 26.42
N GLY A 239 -2.93 1.94 26.66
CA GLY A 239 -3.03 1.33 27.98
C GLY A 239 -1.96 0.26 28.26
N GLY A 240 -1.60 0.13 29.54
CA GLY A 240 -0.70 -0.91 30.05
C GLY A 240 -1.29 -2.30 30.11
N ASP A 241 -2.61 -2.40 29.99
CA ASP A 241 -3.38 -3.62 29.80
C ASP A 241 -3.30 -4.21 28.38
N SER A 242 -2.38 -3.69 27.54
CA SER A 242 -2.15 -4.07 26.15
C SER A 242 -3.26 -3.64 25.18
N LEU A 243 -4.17 -2.77 25.61
CA LEU A 243 -5.25 -2.24 24.79
C LEU A 243 -4.99 -0.79 24.34
N VAL A 244 -5.67 -0.39 23.27
CA VAL A 244 -5.94 1.03 23.00
C VAL A 244 -7.41 1.27 23.28
N HIS A 245 -7.69 2.04 24.33
CA HIS A 245 -9.05 2.42 24.69
C HIS A 245 -9.52 3.59 23.83
N ILE A 246 -10.80 3.57 23.46
CA ILE A 246 -11.39 4.57 22.58
C ILE A 246 -12.66 5.11 23.22
N TRP A 247 -12.83 6.43 23.24
CA TRP A 247 -14.05 7.10 23.65
C TRP A 247 -14.54 8.04 22.56
N ASN A 248 -15.85 8.23 22.48
CA ASN A 248 -16.43 9.36 21.76
C ASN A 248 -16.07 10.67 22.50
N ALA A 249 -15.51 11.62 21.78
CA ALA A 249 -14.97 12.87 22.32
C ALA A 249 -16.05 13.90 22.72
N GLU A 250 -17.29 13.71 22.27
CA GLU A 250 -18.42 14.59 22.57
C GLU A 250 -19.28 14.03 23.70
N THR A 251 -19.65 12.75 23.62
CA THR A 251 -20.55 12.11 24.58
C THR A 251 -19.83 11.43 25.74
N GLY A 252 -18.53 11.14 25.59
CA GLY A 252 -17.78 10.35 26.54
C GLY A 252 -18.10 8.85 26.52
N ALA A 253 -18.92 8.38 25.58
CA ALA A 253 -19.27 6.97 25.47
C ALA A 253 -18.03 6.13 25.12
N SER A 254 -17.82 5.03 25.86
CA SER A 254 -16.78 4.05 25.55
C SER A 254 -17.10 3.33 24.24
N LEU A 255 -16.10 3.21 23.37
CA LEU A 255 -16.14 2.52 22.09
C LEU A 255 -15.27 1.25 22.15
N PRO A 256 -15.47 0.28 21.25
CA PRO A 256 -14.66 -0.94 21.23
C PRO A 256 -13.15 -0.62 21.18
N PRO A 257 -12.33 -1.19 22.08
CA PRO A 257 -10.89 -0.93 22.10
C PRO A 257 -10.16 -1.67 20.97
N LEU A 258 -8.99 -1.18 20.57
CA LEU A 258 -8.11 -1.92 19.65
C LEU A 258 -7.39 -3.03 20.42
N ARG A 259 -7.48 -4.25 19.90
CA ARG A 259 -6.91 -5.48 20.49
C ARG A 259 -5.87 -6.08 19.56
N GLY A 260 -4.73 -6.50 20.11
CA GLY A 260 -3.76 -7.31 19.37
C GLY A 260 -2.29 -7.22 19.81
N HIS A 261 -1.92 -6.21 20.59
CA HIS A 261 -0.60 -6.17 21.22
C HIS A 261 -0.51 -7.20 22.36
N ARG A 262 0.70 -7.72 22.61
CA ARG A 262 0.93 -8.73 23.64
C ARG A 262 1.30 -8.13 25.00
N ASN A 263 1.83 -6.91 25.00
CA ASN A 263 2.18 -6.14 26.19
C ASN A 263 1.66 -4.70 26.04
N GLY A 264 1.80 -3.91 27.11
CA GLY A 264 1.33 -2.52 27.20
C GLY A 264 1.70 -1.64 26.01
N VAL A 265 0.73 -0.85 25.54
CA VAL A 265 0.91 0.10 24.44
C VAL A 265 1.47 1.41 25.00
N ARG A 266 2.58 1.91 24.46
CA ARG A 266 3.26 3.11 24.98
C ARG A 266 2.91 4.39 24.26
N SER A 267 2.71 4.34 22.95
CA SER A 267 2.47 5.52 22.14
C SER A 267 1.45 5.23 21.06
N ILE A 268 0.70 6.27 20.70
CA ILE A 268 -0.29 6.24 19.63
C ILE A 268 -0.19 7.51 18.80
N ALA A 269 -0.39 7.39 17.49
CA ALA A 269 -0.45 8.51 16.56
C ALA A 269 -1.60 8.31 15.56
N CYS A 270 -2.25 9.40 15.16
CA CYS A 270 -3.23 9.40 14.08
C CYS A 270 -2.53 9.84 12.79
N SER A 271 -2.89 9.23 11.65
CA SER A 271 -2.37 9.66 10.36
C SER A 271 -2.91 11.04 9.98
N PRO A 272 -2.16 11.84 9.18
CA PRO A 272 -2.59 13.19 8.78
C PRO A 272 -3.93 13.22 8.04
N ASP A 273 -4.23 12.16 7.28
CA ASP A 273 -5.49 11.94 6.55
C ASP A 273 -6.60 11.32 7.40
N GLY A 274 -6.30 10.93 8.65
CA GLY A 274 -7.26 10.33 9.58
C GLY A 274 -7.63 8.87 9.31
N ARG A 275 -7.10 8.25 8.25
CA ARG A 275 -7.46 6.87 7.84
C ARG A 275 -6.81 5.78 8.68
N PHE A 276 -5.72 6.09 9.38
CA PHE A 276 -4.95 5.11 10.13
C PHE A 276 -4.62 5.60 11.53
N PHE A 277 -4.50 4.64 12.45
CA PHE A 277 -3.79 4.82 13.71
C PHE A 277 -2.52 4.00 13.70
N ALA A 278 -1.48 4.50 14.36
CA ALA A 278 -0.24 3.78 14.59
C ALA A 278 0.00 3.63 16.08
N THR A 279 0.41 2.45 16.53
CA THR A 279 0.70 2.14 17.93
C THR A 279 2.10 1.60 18.09
N ALA A 280 2.73 1.88 19.23
CA ALA A 280 4.03 1.34 19.64
C ALA A 280 3.88 0.65 21.00
N SER A 281 4.48 -0.54 21.17
CA SER A 281 4.25 -1.39 22.35
C SER A 281 5.54 -1.91 22.99
N MET A 282 5.42 -2.26 24.28
CA MET A 282 6.38 -3.04 25.06
C MET A 282 6.61 -4.46 24.53
N ASP A 283 5.81 -4.94 23.57
CA ASP A 283 6.03 -6.23 22.92
C ASP A 283 7.12 -6.18 21.82
N ALA A 284 7.89 -5.08 21.77
CA ALA A 284 8.91 -4.78 20.76
C ALA A 284 8.36 -4.61 19.34
N THR A 285 7.05 -4.43 19.19
CA THR A 285 6.42 -4.16 17.90
C THR A 285 5.70 -2.82 17.88
N ALA A 286 5.49 -2.33 16.66
CA ALA A 286 4.55 -1.28 16.38
C ALA A 286 3.48 -1.81 15.40
N ALA A 287 2.31 -1.19 15.33
CA ALA A 287 1.24 -1.64 14.44
C ALA A 287 0.50 -0.48 13.77
N ILE A 288 -0.02 -0.72 12.57
CA ILE A 288 -0.94 0.18 11.86
C ILE A 288 -2.34 -0.42 11.91
N TRP A 289 -3.33 0.43 12.19
CA TRP A 289 -4.73 0.08 12.34
C TRP A 289 -5.56 0.93 11.40
N ASN A 290 -6.60 0.34 10.83
CA ASN A 290 -7.63 1.08 10.13
C ASN A 290 -8.39 1.93 11.15
N ALA A 291 -8.51 3.23 10.89
CA ALA A 291 -9.15 4.13 11.82
C ALA A 291 -10.65 3.89 11.94
N ASP A 292 -11.33 3.46 10.88
CA ASP A 292 -12.79 3.30 10.88
C ASP A 292 -13.21 1.94 11.48
N THR A 293 -12.54 0.87 11.05
CA THR A 293 -12.90 -0.50 11.45
C THR A 293 -12.22 -0.95 12.74
N GLY A 294 -11.13 -0.30 13.13
CA GLY A 294 -10.28 -0.75 14.24
C GLY A 294 -9.46 -2.00 13.93
N GLU A 295 -9.43 -2.44 12.67
CA GLU A 295 -8.68 -3.63 12.27
C GLU A 295 -7.18 -3.36 12.20
N ARG A 296 -6.37 -4.30 12.71
CA ARG A 296 -4.91 -4.26 12.54
C ARG A 296 -4.55 -4.61 11.10
N LEU A 297 -3.96 -3.64 10.40
CA LEU A 297 -3.51 -3.76 9.01
C LEU A 297 -2.08 -4.28 8.91
N TRP A 298 -1.21 -3.81 9.81
CA TRP A 298 0.21 -4.17 9.76
C TRP A 298 0.83 -4.24 11.16
N THR A 299 1.85 -5.08 11.31
CA THR A 299 2.72 -5.15 12.50
C THR A 299 4.17 -4.98 12.05
N MET A 300 4.76 -3.86 12.45
CA MET A 300 6.16 -3.51 12.24
C MET A 300 7.02 -4.26 13.27
N GLN A 301 7.86 -5.17 12.76
CA GLN A 301 8.82 -5.94 13.54
C GLN A 301 10.24 -5.50 13.15
N GLY A 302 11.08 -5.22 14.14
CA GLY A 302 12.48 -4.82 13.91
C GLY A 302 13.15 -4.16 15.12
N HIS A 303 12.38 -3.69 16.10
CA HIS A 303 12.95 -3.30 17.39
C HIS A 303 13.32 -4.54 18.21
N GLY A 304 14.46 -4.46 18.91
CA GLY A 304 14.94 -5.53 19.79
C GLY A 304 14.27 -5.54 21.16
N TRP A 305 13.77 -4.39 21.61
CA TRP A 305 13.13 -4.14 22.90
C TRP A 305 11.89 -3.23 22.71
N THR A 306 11.29 -2.76 23.80
CA THR A 306 10.13 -1.86 23.82
C THR A 306 10.23 -0.74 22.78
N VAL A 307 9.13 -0.53 22.05
CA VAL A 307 8.95 0.66 21.22
C VAL A 307 8.29 1.75 22.07
N ASN A 308 9.03 2.82 22.34
CA ASN A 308 8.64 3.90 23.25
C ASN A 308 7.74 4.95 22.58
N SER A 309 8.02 5.28 21.31
CA SER A 309 7.34 6.37 20.60
C SER A 309 7.08 6.04 19.14
N ILE A 310 6.05 6.66 18.57
CA ILE A 310 5.64 6.51 17.17
C ILE A 310 5.10 7.82 16.61
N ALA A 311 5.43 8.13 15.35
CA ALA A 311 4.94 9.31 14.64
C ALA A 311 4.75 9.03 13.14
N PHE A 312 3.69 9.58 12.55
CA PHE A 312 3.53 9.60 11.10
C PHE A 312 4.32 10.74 10.47
N SER A 313 4.78 10.53 9.23
CA SER A 313 5.21 11.63 8.36
C SER A 313 3.99 12.46 7.94
N PRO A 314 4.18 13.76 7.60
CA PRO A 314 3.07 14.66 7.24
C PRO A 314 2.27 14.26 6.00
N ASP A 315 2.90 13.51 5.09
CA ASP A 315 2.26 12.93 3.91
C ASP A 315 1.56 11.59 4.20
N GLY A 316 1.67 11.06 5.42
CA GLY A 316 1.13 9.77 5.85
C GLY A 316 1.84 8.57 5.21
N ARG A 317 2.90 8.77 4.45
CA ARG A 317 3.59 7.72 3.68
C ARG A 317 4.61 6.95 4.47
N ARG A 318 5.08 7.52 5.58
CA ARG A 318 6.10 6.93 6.45
C ARG A 318 5.67 6.99 7.91
N VAL A 319 6.23 6.09 8.70
CA VAL A 319 6.11 6.08 10.15
C VAL A 319 7.50 6.00 10.74
N ALA A 320 7.77 6.74 11.81
CA ALA A 320 8.99 6.64 12.57
C ALA A 320 8.68 6.06 13.94
N THR A 321 9.50 5.12 14.40
CA THR A 321 9.40 4.50 15.73
C THR A 321 10.71 4.66 16.48
N ALA A 322 10.63 5.01 17.76
CA ALA A 322 11.78 5.09 18.66
C ALA A 322 11.67 4.02 19.74
N GLY A 323 12.78 3.35 20.05
CA GLY A 323 12.78 2.21 20.98
C GLY A 323 13.87 2.25 22.05
N ALA A 324 13.64 1.46 23.09
CA ALA A 324 14.59 1.15 24.15
C ALA A 324 15.83 0.41 23.63
N ASP A 325 15.76 -0.17 22.44
CA ASP A 325 16.89 -0.78 21.76
C ASP A 325 17.89 0.24 21.16
N ARG A 326 17.69 1.54 21.45
CA ARG A 326 18.56 2.66 21.08
C ARG A 326 18.53 2.98 19.59
N ARG A 327 17.40 2.67 18.94
CA ARG A 327 17.19 2.90 17.51
C ARG A 327 15.98 3.78 17.27
N VAL A 328 16.07 4.57 16.21
CA VAL A 328 14.90 5.13 15.53
C VAL A 328 14.79 4.47 14.16
N ASN A 329 13.64 3.85 13.89
CA ASN A 329 13.37 3.13 12.66
C ASN A 329 12.34 3.90 11.84
N VAL A 330 12.59 4.04 10.53
CA VAL A 330 11.64 4.67 9.59
C VAL A 330 11.08 3.61 8.67
N TRP A 331 9.77 3.57 8.58
CA TRP A 331 8.99 2.57 7.88
C TRP A 331 8.23 3.21 6.74
N ASP A 332 8.22 2.58 5.57
CA ASP A 332 7.30 2.97 4.49
C ASP A 332 5.93 2.36 4.75
N VAL A 333 4.92 3.22 4.82
CA VAL A 333 3.50 2.85 4.83
C VAL A 333 2.96 2.77 3.39
N THR A 334 3.70 3.28 2.39
CA THR A 334 3.28 3.25 0.97
C THR A 334 3.52 1.94 0.22
N SER A 335 4.09 0.92 0.84
CA SER A 335 3.94 -0.45 0.33
C SER A 335 2.61 -1.03 0.79
N ASP A 336 1.54 -0.37 0.36
CA ASP A 336 0.18 -0.89 0.37
C ASP A 336 0.01 -1.68 -0.93
N PRO A 337 0.14 -3.01 -0.95
CA PRO A 337 -0.85 -3.70 -1.73
C PRO A 337 -2.14 -3.55 -0.94
N GLN A 338 -3.09 -2.81 -1.51
CA GLN A 338 -4.47 -2.74 -1.04
C GLN A 338 -4.99 -4.16 -0.96
N HIS A 339 -4.80 -4.77 0.21
CA HIS A 339 -5.07 -6.17 0.39
C HIS A 339 -6.18 -6.34 1.40
N ARG A 340 -7.30 -6.86 0.91
CA ARG A 340 -8.42 -7.21 1.78
C ARG A 340 -8.22 -8.64 2.25
N VAL A 341 -8.09 -8.83 3.56
CA VAL A 341 -8.06 -10.17 4.17
C VAL A 341 -9.50 -10.63 4.40
N LEU A 342 -9.89 -11.70 3.72
CA LEU A 342 -11.17 -12.37 3.97
C LEU A 342 -10.98 -13.34 5.14
N LYS A 343 -11.74 -13.16 6.22
CA LYS A 343 -11.67 -13.98 7.44
C LYS A 343 -12.90 -14.85 7.57
N GLY A 344 -12.71 -16.18 7.47
CA GLY A 344 -13.81 -17.16 7.62
C GLY A 344 -13.33 -18.60 7.73
N HIS A 345 -12.19 -18.95 7.14
CA HIS A 345 -11.53 -20.21 7.47
C HIS A 345 -10.80 -20.10 8.80
N SER A 346 -11.05 -21.07 9.69
CA SER A 346 -10.31 -21.24 10.95
C SER A 346 -9.11 -22.20 10.81
N ASN A 347 -8.96 -22.80 9.63
CA ASN A 347 -8.01 -23.87 9.34
C ASN A 347 -7.12 -23.53 8.12
N PRO A 348 -5.98 -24.23 7.95
CA PRO A 348 -5.09 -24.02 6.81
C PRO A 348 -5.81 -24.22 5.46
N ILE A 349 -5.60 -23.30 4.51
CA ILE A 349 -6.18 -23.43 3.16
C ILE A 349 -5.16 -24.10 2.25
N LYS A 350 -5.62 -25.08 1.45
CA LYS A 350 -4.78 -25.88 0.54
C LYS A 350 -5.00 -25.56 -0.93
N ALA A 351 -6.23 -25.21 -1.31
CA ALA A 351 -6.57 -24.87 -2.68
C ALA A 351 -7.44 -23.61 -2.75
N LEU A 352 -7.30 -22.87 -3.86
CA LEU A 352 -8.03 -21.65 -4.18
C LEU A 352 -8.31 -21.64 -5.67
N THR A 353 -9.53 -21.30 -6.05
CA THR A 353 -9.91 -21.02 -7.44
C THR A 353 -10.87 -19.83 -7.51
N ILE A 354 -10.96 -19.19 -8.68
CA ILE A 354 -11.78 -18.00 -8.95
C ILE A 354 -12.78 -18.33 -10.05
N SER A 355 -14.03 -17.90 -9.90
CA SER A 355 -15.05 -18.06 -10.92
C SER A 355 -14.69 -17.32 -12.22
N ARG A 356 -15.17 -17.81 -13.36
CA ARG A 356 -14.84 -17.26 -14.69
C ARG A 356 -15.25 -15.80 -14.90
N ASP A 357 -16.28 -15.35 -14.19
CA ASP A 357 -16.72 -13.95 -14.16
C ASP A 357 -15.88 -13.07 -13.21
N GLY A 358 -14.97 -13.65 -12.42
CA GLY A 358 -14.14 -12.96 -11.45
C GLY A 358 -14.86 -12.51 -10.19
N ARG A 359 -16.13 -12.89 -10.01
CA ARG A 359 -16.95 -12.42 -8.91
C ARG A 359 -16.75 -13.22 -7.63
N PHE A 360 -16.44 -14.52 -7.72
CA PHE A 360 -16.38 -15.40 -6.56
C PHE A 360 -15.02 -16.10 -6.45
N ALA A 361 -14.59 -16.36 -5.22
CA ALA A 361 -13.48 -17.24 -4.94
C ALA A 361 -13.96 -18.42 -4.09
N ALA A 362 -13.48 -19.62 -4.40
CA ALA A 362 -13.69 -20.80 -3.58
C ALA A 362 -12.36 -21.30 -3.03
N THR A 363 -12.40 -21.69 -1.77
CA THR A 363 -11.25 -22.22 -1.03
C THR A 363 -11.59 -23.54 -0.40
N LEU A 364 -10.57 -24.40 -0.28
CA LEU A 364 -10.67 -25.73 0.32
C LEU A 364 -9.54 -25.92 1.33
N GLY A 365 -9.88 -26.38 2.52
CA GLY A 365 -8.92 -26.72 3.57
C GLY A 365 -9.39 -27.89 4.44
N PRO A 366 -8.48 -28.60 5.13
CA PRO A 366 -8.86 -29.56 6.17
C PRO A 366 -9.65 -28.90 7.29
N LYS A 367 -10.63 -29.62 7.84
CA LYS A 367 -11.21 -29.26 9.13
C LYS A 367 -10.26 -29.65 10.27
N SER A 368 -10.35 -28.99 11.43
CA SER A 368 -9.51 -29.29 12.61
C SER A 368 -9.61 -30.75 13.08
N THR A 369 -10.69 -31.45 12.73
CA THR A 369 -10.86 -32.90 12.89
C THR A 369 -10.35 -33.63 11.65
N VAL A 370 -9.41 -34.56 11.83
CA VAL A 370 -8.57 -35.25 10.82
C VAL A 370 -9.35 -36.01 9.71
N THR A 371 -10.68 -35.97 9.68
CA THR A 371 -11.56 -36.81 8.84
C THR A 371 -12.45 -36.07 7.84
N SER A 372 -12.48 -34.74 7.80
CA SER A 372 -13.34 -34.00 6.84
C SER A 372 -12.72 -32.71 6.31
N ASN A 373 -13.18 -32.27 5.14
CA ASN A 373 -12.82 -30.99 4.54
C ASN A 373 -13.86 -29.91 4.83
N GLU A 374 -13.39 -28.67 4.75
CA GLU A 374 -14.20 -27.46 4.75
C GLU A 374 -13.94 -26.71 3.45
N TYR A 375 -15.01 -26.30 2.76
CA TYR A 375 -14.89 -25.36 1.66
C TYR A 375 -15.64 -24.07 1.99
N ALA A 376 -15.13 -22.97 1.47
CA ALA A 376 -15.77 -21.67 1.55
C ALA A 376 -15.91 -21.05 0.17
N VAL A 377 -16.97 -20.26 -0.01
CA VAL A 377 -17.19 -19.42 -1.19
C VAL A 377 -17.36 -17.98 -0.75
N TRP A 378 -16.64 -17.09 -1.41
CA TRP A 378 -16.55 -15.67 -1.10
C TRP A 378 -16.98 -14.82 -2.29
N ASP A 379 -17.69 -13.72 -2.04
CA ASP A 379 -17.86 -12.66 -3.04
C ASP A 379 -16.61 -11.76 -3.03
N LEU A 380 -15.91 -11.66 -4.17
CA LEU A 380 -14.69 -10.88 -4.32
C LEU A 380 -14.93 -9.37 -4.44
N ALA A 381 -16.18 -8.93 -4.67
CA ALA A 381 -16.53 -7.51 -4.66
C ALA A 381 -16.78 -7.03 -3.22
N SER A 382 -17.68 -7.68 -2.47
CA SER A 382 -18.00 -7.30 -1.09
C SER A 382 -16.98 -7.81 -0.07
N GLY A 383 -16.36 -8.96 -0.32
CA GLY A 383 -15.50 -9.65 0.64
C GLY A 383 -16.26 -10.51 1.64
N GLU A 384 -17.56 -10.70 1.42
CA GLU A 384 -18.41 -11.48 2.30
C GLU A 384 -18.29 -12.97 2.02
N LEU A 385 -18.37 -13.75 3.10
CA LEU A 385 -18.50 -15.19 3.06
C LEU A 385 -19.92 -15.54 2.64
N ILE A 386 -20.07 -16.11 1.45
CA ILE A 386 -21.38 -16.57 0.94
C ILE A 386 -21.72 -17.91 1.56
N ARG A 387 -20.72 -18.80 1.64
CA ARG A 387 -20.91 -20.15 2.09
C ARG A 387 -19.70 -20.70 2.81
N LEU A 388 -19.96 -21.44 3.88
CA LEU A 388 -19.00 -22.29 4.57
C LEU A 388 -19.68 -23.63 4.86
N ASP A 389 -19.12 -24.72 4.34
CA ASP A 389 -19.67 -26.05 4.56
C ASP A 389 -18.58 -27.02 5.01
N ALA A 390 -18.84 -27.67 6.15
CA ALA A 390 -17.87 -28.48 6.88
C ALA A 390 -18.14 -29.99 6.76
N GLN A 391 -19.11 -30.40 5.93
CA GLN A 391 -19.42 -31.81 5.63
C GLN A 391 -18.89 -32.25 4.25
N PHE A 392 -17.93 -31.50 3.72
CA PHE A 392 -17.37 -31.74 2.40
C PHE A 392 -16.51 -33.01 2.44
N ALA A 393 -17.06 -34.08 1.86
CA ALA A 393 -16.44 -35.39 1.67
C ALA A 393 -15.88 -36.06 2.95
N VAL A 394 -16.72 -36.87 3.58
CA VAL A 394 -16.28 -37.78 4.65
C VAL A 394 -15.51 -38.92 4.00
N SER A 395 -14.20 -38.97 4.22
CA SER A 395 -13.39 -40.14 3.88
C SER A 395 -13.93 -41.32 4.69
N ARG A 396 -14.36 -42.41 4.02
CA ARG A 396 -14.88 -43.62 4.69
C ARG A 396 -13.81 -44.34 5.51
N VAL A 397 -12.53 -44.05 5.25
CA VAL A 397 -11.38 -44.69 5.90
C VAL A 397 -10.47 -43.56 6.34
N GLY A 398 -10.59 -43.15 7.60
CA GLY A 398 -10.03 -41.90 8.07
C GLY A 398 -8.52 -41.80 7.87
N TYR A 399 -8.07 -41.15 6.79
CA TYR A 399 -6.78 -40.49 6.68
C TYR A 399 -6.78 -39.48 5.51
N ARG A 400 -6.93 -38.19 5.86
CA ARG A 400 -6.44 -36.96 5.17
C ARG A 400 -7.31 -36.29 4.08
N PRO A 401 -7.22 -34.95 3.97
CA PRO A 401 -8.08 -34.07 3.14
C PRO A 401 -7.77 -34.09 1.63
N TYR A 402 -8.79 -33.81 0.79
CA TYR A 402 -8.70 -33.54 -0.67
C TYR A 402 -7.74 -32.38 -0.99
N ASN A 403 -6.94 -32.49 -2.06
CA ASN A 403 -5.88 -31.53 -2.42
C ASN A 403 -6.16 -30.71 -3.68
N THR A 404 -7.16 -31.06 -4.50
CA THR A 404 -7.48 -30.33 -5.73
C THR A 404 -8.86 -29.69 -5.65
N LEU A 405 -8.96 -28.47 -6.17
CA LEU A 405 -10.19 -27.70 -6.29
C LEU A 405 -10.15 -26.95 -7.62
N ASP A 406 -11.20 -27.11 -8.44
CA ASP A 406 -11.32 -26.39 -9.71
C ASP A 406 -12.74 -25.89 -9.95
N PHE A 407 -12.87 -24.79 -10.71
CA PHE A 407 -14.15 -24.15 -11.02
C PHE A 407 -14.55 -24.38 -12.48
N GLY A 408 -15.72 -24.98 -12.69
CA GLY A 408 -16.39 -25.04 -13.98
C GLY A 408 -17.17 -23.76 -14.31
N PRO A 409 -17.57 -23.57 -15.57
CA PRO A 409 -18.23 -22.35 -16.07
C PRO A 409 -19.63 -22.09 -15.49
N ALA A 410 -20.24 -23.05 -14.80
CA ALA A 410 -21.57 -22.94 -14.18
C ALA A 410 -21.51 -23.10 -12.65
N PHE A 411 -20.52 -22.49 -12.00
CA PHE A 411 -20.27 -22.64 -10.55
C PHE A 411 -20.05 -24.09 -10.12
N GLN A 412 -19.59 -24.96 -11.02
CA GLN A 412 -19.27 -26.33 -10.64
C GLN A 412 -17.96 -26.31 -9.85
N LEU A 413 -17.94 -26.89 -8.65
CA LEU A 413 -16.70 -27.17 -7.95
C LEU A 413 -16.39 -28.65 -8.10
N MET A 414 -15.17 -28.95 -8.54
CA MET A 414 -14.64 -30.29 -8.52
C MET A 414 -13.75 -30.48 -7.29
N SER A 415 -13.91 -31.58 -6.56
CA SER A 415 -12.95 -32.00 -5.56
C SER A 415 -12.46 -33.43 -5.81
N GLY A 416 -11.13 -33.59 -5.79
CA GLY A 416 -10.43 -34.87 -5.94
C GLY A 416 -9.56 -35.19 -4.72
N GLY A 417 -9.76 -36.39 -4.17
CA GLY A 417 -9.05 -36.91 -3.02
C GLY A 417 -7.68 -37.45 -3.39
N SER A 418 -6.59 -36.89 -2.84
CA SER A 418 -5.23 -37.24 -3.24
C SER A 418 -4.55 -37.98 -2.10
N PHE A 419 -4.85 -39.28 -1.96
CA PHE A 419 -4.04 -40.27 -1.22
C PHE A 419 -4.47 -41.71 -1.57
N HIS A 420 -3.55 -42.67 -1.41
CA HIS A 420 -3.52 -44.07 -1.88
C HIS A 420 -4.75 -44.99 -1.61
N THR A 421 -5.88 -44.46 -1.18
CA THR A 421 -7.12 -45.21 -0.91
C THR A 421 -8.36 -44.56 -1.51
N GLU A 422 -8.29 -43.31 -1.96
CA GLU A 422 -9.46 -42.58 -2.49
C GLU A 422 -9.60 -42.79 -4.00
N ARG A 423 -10.83 -43.11 -4.41
CA ARG A 423 -11.22 -43.36 -5.80
C ARG A 423 -12.35 -42.46 -6.27
N ASP A 424 -12.92 -41.67 -5.36
CA ASP A 424 -14.08 -40.84 -5.64
C ASP A 424 -13.67 -39.50 -6.25
N VAL A 425 -14.33 -39.17 -7.36
CA VAL A 425 -14.37 -37.83 -7.92
C VAL A 425 -15.74 -37.25 -7.65
N LEU A 426 -15.78 -36.03 -7.09
CA LEU A 426 -17.02 -35.37 -6.71
C LEU A 426 -17.13 -34.03 -7.45
N VAL A 427 -18.29 -33.81 -8.09
CA VAL A 427 -18.64 -32.54 -8.74
C VAL A 427 -19.87 -31.96 -8.08
N TRP A 428 -19.81 -30.69 -7.73
CA TRP A 428 -20.81 -29.98 -6.92
C TRP A 428 -21.18 -28.67 -7.56
N ASP A 429 -22.32 -28.11 -7.20
CA ASP A 429 -22.63 -26.70 -7.42
C ASP A 429 -22.12 -25.88 -6.22
N ALA A 430 -21.30 -24.87 -6.46
CA ALA A 430 -20.57 -24.13 -5.44
C ALA A 430 -21.46 -23.30 -4.52
N LEU A 431 -22.55 -22.75 -5.06
CA LEU A 431 -23.42 -21.82 -4.35
C LEU A 431 -24.47 -22.58 -3.55
N SER A 432 -25.15 -23.54 -4.20
CA SER A 432 -26.16 -24.39 -3.56
C SER A 432 -25.56 -25.55 -2.77
N GLY A 433 -24.28 -25.87 -2.96
CA GLY A 433 -23.57 -26.98 -2.32
C GLY A 433 -24.18 -28.34 -2.66
N ARG A 434 -25.02 -28.38 -3.69
CA ARG A 434 -25.68 -29.59 -4.15
C ARG A 434 -24.66 -30.43 -4.91
N LYS A 435 -24.58 -31.71 -4.56
CA LYS A 435 -23.85 -32.71 -5.35
C LYS A 435 -24.48 -32.84 -6.74
N LEU A 436 -23.70 -32.60 -7.78
CA LEU A 436 -24.14 -32.74 -9.17
C LEU A 436 -23.87 -34.14 -9.68
N SER A 437 -22.64 -34.63 -9.50
CA SER A 437 -22.24 -35.98 -9.90
C SER A 437 -21.18 -36.53 -8.93
N ALA A 438 -21.07 -37.85 -8.91
CA ALA A 438 -19.92 -38.54 -8.35
C ALA A 438 -19.71 -39.87 -9.04
N PHE A 439 -18.45 -40.20 -9.21
CA PHE A 439 -18.04 -41.45 -9.81
C PHE A 439 -16.76 -41.94 -9.16
N GLU A 440 -16.60 -43.26 -9.16
CA GLU A 440 -15.48 -43.95 -8.56
C GLU A 440 -14.59 -44.51 -9.68
N LEU A 441 -13.28 -44.35 -9.54
CA LEU A 441 -12.30 -45.01 -10.40
C LEU A 441 -12.43 -46.53 -10.26
N LYS A 442 -12.69 -47.23 -11.37
CA LYS A 442 -12.75 -48.71 -11.39
C LYS A 442 -11.40 -49.34 -11.02
N GLU A 443 -10.31 -48.73 -11.49
CA GLU A 443 -8.93 -49.17 -11.30
C GLU A 443 -8.02 -47.96 -11.00
N GLY A 444 -6.94 -48.19 -10.24
CA GLY A 444 -6.05 -47.13 -9.79
C GLY A 444 -6.62 -46.31 -8.62
N THR A 445 -5.77 -45.51 -7.98
CA THR A 445 -6.16 -44.55 -6.93
C THR A 445 -5.98 -43.14 -7.46
N LEU A 446 -6.84 -42.23 -7.04
CA LEU A 446 -6.81 -40.85 -7.47
C LEU A 446 -5.62 -40.13 -6.82
N ASN A 447 -4.84 -39.42 -7.63
CA ASN A 447 -3.72 -38.61 -7.13
C ASN A 447 -3.81 -37.15 -7.56
N ALA A 448 -4.27 -36.90 -8.79
CA ALA A 448 -4.50 -35.56 -9.32
C ALA A 448 -5.79 -35.53 -10.14
N ALA A 449 -6.46 -34.38 -10.15
CA ALA A 449 -7.65 -34.19 -10.96
C ALA A 449 -7.81 -32.73 -11.39
N ALA A 450 -8.31 -32.51 -12.61
CA ALA A 450 -8.58 -31.19 -13.17
C ALA A 450 -9.87 -31.20 -13.99
N LEU A 451 -10.58 -30.08 -14.01
CA LEU A 451 -11.79 -29.90 -14.80
C LEU A 451 -11.45 -29.10 -16.07
N SER A 452 -12.04 -29.47 -17.20
CA SER A 452 -11.87 -28.72 -18.44
C SER A 452 -12.49 -27.31 -18.31
N PRO A 453 -11.98 -26.30 -19.04
CA PRO A 453 -12.51 -24.93 -18.98
C PRO A 453 -14.00 -24.78 -19.38
N ASP A 454 -14.55 -25.76 -20.09
CA ASP A 454 -15.98 -25.84 -20.45
C ASP A 454 -16.82 -26.65 -19.43
N GLY A 455 -16.20 -27.24 -18.40
CA GLY A 455 -16.84 -27.99 -17.33
C GLY A 455 -17.37 -29.35 -17.74
N ARG A 456 -17.07 -29.83 -18.95
CA ARG A 456 -17.63 -31.06 -19.50
C ARG A 456 -16.76 -32.28 -19.26
N THR A 457 -15.45 -32.10 -19.18
CA THR A 457 -14.49 -33.20 -19.09
C THR A 457 -13.68 -33.08 -17.81
N VAL A 458 -13.53 -34.18 -17.10
CA VAL A 458 -12.66 -34.31 -15.93
C VAL A 458 -11.46 -35.16 -16.32
N ALA A 459 -10.25 -34.62 -16.18
CA ALA A 459 -9.03 -35.42 -16.28
C ALA A 459 -8.59 -35.89 -14.90
N VAL A 460 -8.34 -37.19 -14.76
CA VAL A 460 -7.89 -37.83 -13.52
C VAL A 460 -6.56 -38.52 -13.76
N GLY A 461 -5.54 -38.12 -13.00
CA GLY A 461 -4.25 -38.78 -12.94
C GLY A 461 -4.21 -39.78 -11.78
N SER A 462 -3.78 -41.00 -12.08
CA SER A 462 -3.79 -42.12 -11.13
C SER A 462 -2.39 -42.64 -10.78
N GLU A 463 -2.27 -43.34 -9.64
CA GLU A 463 -1.02 -43.97 -9.17
C GLU A 463 -0.48 -45.05 -10.14
N ASP A 464 -1.34 -45.63 -10.97
CA ASP A 464 -0.97 -46.61 -11.98
C ASP A 464 -0.33 -45.98 -13.25
N GLY A 465 -0.11 -44.66 -13.26
CA GLY A 465 0.49 -43.94 -14.39
C GLY A 465 -0.50 -43.66 -15.53
N VAL A 466 -1.80 -43.84 -15.30
CA VAL A 466 -2.85 -43.62 -16.30
C VAL A 466 -3.56 -42.30 -16.07
N VAL A 467 -3.71 -41.50 -17.15
CA VAL A 467 -4.64 -40.37 -17.16
C VAL A 467 -5.96 -40.83 -17.79
N ARG A 468 -7.06 -40.62 -17.08
CA ARG A 468 -8.42 -40.97 -17.53
C ARG A 468 -9.24 -39.70 -17.71
N LEU A 469 -9.97 -39.59 -18.82
CA LEU A 469 -10.92 -38.52 -19.08
C LEU A 469 -12.33 -39.03 -18.83
N PHE A 470 -13.12 -38.28 -18.07
CA PHE A 470 -14.50 -38.59 -17.74
C PHE A 470 -15.42 -37.46 -18.16
N ASP A 471 -16.63 -37.79 -18.61
CA ASP A 471 -17.70 -36.80 -18.72
C ASP A 471 -18.11 -36.35 -17.31
N ALA A 472 -18.04 -35.05 -17.05
CA ALA A 472 -18.26 -34.45 -15.74
C ALA A 472 -19.70 -34.65 -15.23
N GLN A 473 -20.66 -34.78 -16.13
CA GLN A 473 -22.08 -34.91 -15.79
C GLN A 473 -22.47 -36.36 -15.47
N SER A 474 -22.09 -37.30 -16.33
CA SER A 474 -22.46 -38.71 -16.24
C SER A 474 -21.44 -39.56 -15.49
N GLY A 475 -20.20 -39.08 -15.33
CA GLY A 475 -19.09 -39.85 -14.76
C GLY A 475 -18.63 -41.01 -15.64
N GLN A 476 -19.05 -41.06 -16.91
CA GLN A 476 -18.60 -42.09 -17.86
C GLN A 476 -17.16 -41.81 -18.29
N GLU A 477 -16.34 -42.85 -18.34
CA GLU A 477 -14.97 -42.77 -18.85
C GLU A 477 -15.01 -42.64 -20.38
N GLU A 478 -14.49 -41.54 -20.90
CA GLU A 478 -14.46 -41.23 -22.34
C GLU A 478 -13.16 -41.69 -22.99
N LEU A 479 -12.05 -41.55 -22.28
CA LEU A 479 -10.72 -41.88 -22.80
C LEU A 479 -9.78 -42.33 -21.68
N THR A 480 -9.00 -43.36 -21.95
CA THR A 480 -7.88 -43.79 -21.10
C THR A 480 -6.56 -43.61 -21.85
N VAL A 481 -5.64 -42.87 -21.23
CA VAL A 481 -4.34 -42.49 -21.81
C VAL A 481 -3.22 -43.03 -20.92
N ARG A 482 -2.42 -43.94 -21.49
CA ARG A 482 -1.31 -44.63 -20.79
C ARG A 482 0.05 -44.12 -21.28
N GLN A 483 0.35 -42.86 -20.98
CA GLN A 483 1.60 -42.23 -21.43
C GLN A 483 2.70 -42.17 -20.36
N HIS A 484 2.36 -42.37 -19.08
CA HIS A 484 3.35 -42.44 -17.99
C HIS A 484 3.59 -43.89 -17.55
N GLU A 485 4.84 -44.21 -17.22
CA GLU A 485 5.25 -45.48 -16.61
C GLU A 485 5.25 -45.43 -15.08
N LYS A 486 5.08 -44.22 -14.53
CA LYS A 486 5.13 -43.93 -13.09
C LYS A 486 3.87 -43.19 -12.63
N PRO A 487 3.58 -43.21 -11.31
CA PRO A 487 2.45 -42.49 -10.72
C PRO A 487 2.36 -41.03 -11.18
N ILE A 488 1.16 -40.60 -11.55
CA ILE A 488 0.88 -39.23 -11.96
C ILE A 488 0.66 -38.36 -10.72
N GLY A 489 1.45 -37.31 -10.54
CA GLY A 489 1.33 -36.35 -9.44
C GLY A 489 0.49 -35.11 -9.76
N TYR A 490 0.40 -34.70 -11.03
CA TYR A 490 -0.33 -33.49 -11.43
C TYR A 490 -0.93 -33.64 -12.82
N VAL A 491 -2.12 -33.05 -13.02
CA VAL A 491 -2.79 -32.90 -14.31
C VAL A 491 -3.43 -31.51 -14.36
N ILE A 492 -3.25 -30.77 -15.46
CA ILE A 492 -3.88 -29.46 -15.69
C ILE A 492 -4.29 -29.32 -17.17
N PHE A 493 -5.38 -28.59 -17.43
CA PHE A 493 -5.81 -28.19 -18.77
C PHE A 493 -5.22 -26.83 -19.17
N SER A 494 -5.01 -26.63 -20.47
CA SER A 494 -4.90 -25.31 -21.09
C SER A 494 -6.21 -24.54 -20.99
N HIS A 495 -6.18 -23.21 -21.10
CA HIS A 495 -7.37 -22.36 -21.00
C HIS A 495 -8.36 -22.59 -22.15
N ASP A 496 -7.88 -23.01 -23.32
CA ASP A 496 -8.70 -23.42 -24.47
C ASP A 496 -9.25 -24.85 -24.34
N GLY A 497 -8.79 -25.61 -23.35
CA GLY A 497 -9.20 -26.99 -23.07
C GLY A 497 -8.66 -28.03 -24.06
N ARG A 498 -7.83 -27.64 -25.02
CA ARG A 498 -7.35 -28.55 -26.10
C ARG A 498 -6.09 -29.31 -25.74
N THR A 499 -5.33 -28.83 -24.76
CA THR A 499 -4.07 -29.41 -24.33
C THR A 499 -4.14 -29.78 -22.85
N ILE A 500 -3.60 -30.94 -22.51
CA ILE A 500 -3.45 -31.41 -21.14
C ILE A 500 -1.95 -31.53 -20.84
N ALA A 501 -1.54 -30.98 -19.70
CA ALA A 501 -0.24 -31.27 -19.11
C ALA A 501 -0.40 -32.31 -18.01
N SER A 502 0.26 -33.46 -18.15
CA SER A 502 0.31 -34.51 -17.14
C SER A 502 1.74 -34.74 -16.66
N VAL A 503 1.89 -34.99 -15.37
CA VAL A 503 3.21 -35.19 -14.75
C VAL A 503 3.23 -36.45 -13.94
N GLY A 504 4.05 -37.39 -14.40
CA GLY A 504 4.47 -38.52 -13.61
C GLY A 504 5.82 -38.26 -12.94
N GLN A 505 6.20 -39.17 -12.05
CA GLN A 505 7.56 -39.18 -11.47
C GLN A 505 8.66 -39.47 -12.53
N ASP A 506 8.26 -39.82 -13.75
CA ASP A 506 9.09 -40.15 -14.90
C ASP A 506 9.33 -38.96 -15.85
N GLN A 507 8.28 -38.21 -16.20
CA GLN A 507 8.29 -37.14 -17.19
C GLN A 507 7.07 -36.21 -17.04
N THR A 508 7.17 -35.03 -17.63
CA THR A 508 6.04 -34.14 -17.91
C THR A 508 5.69 -34.24 -19.38
N LEU A 509 4.42 -34.47 -19.69
CA LEU A 509 3.91 -34.62 -21.05
C LEU A 509 2.88 -33.55 -21.35
N LEU A 510 2.93 -33.02 -22.57
CA LEU A 510 1.88 -32.20 -23.15
C LEU A 510 1.24 -32.98 -24.27
N TRP A 511 -0.07 -33.18 -24.20
CA TRP A 511 -0.82 -33.98 -25.16
C TRP A 511 -2.21 -33.38 -25.38
N ASP A 512 -2.83 -33.69 -26.51
CA ASP A 512 -4.18 -33.22 -26.84
C ASP A 512 -5.27 -34.22 -26.45
N LEU A 513 -6.54 -33.82 -26.54
CA LEU A 513 -7.67 -34.69 -26.16
C LEU A 513 -7.79 -36.00 -26.96
N THR A 514 -6.99 -36.22 -28.00
CA THR A 514 -6.93 -37.50 -28.72
C THR A 514 -5.96 -38.50 -28.09
N GLY A 515 -5.17 -38.07 -27.10
CA GLY A 515 -4.07 -38.85 -26.54
C GLY A 515 -2.74 -38.66 -27.27
N SER A 516 -2.63 -37.71 -28.20
CA SER A 516 -1.41 -37.49 -28.99
C SER A 516 -0.44 -36.57 -28.23
N VAL A 517 0.77 -37.06 -27.94
CA VAL A 517 1.83 -36.28 -27.28
C VAL A 517 2.44 -35.26 -28.24
N ARG A 518 2.44 -34.00 -27.83
CA ARG A 518 3.07 -32.87 -28.55
C ARG A 518 4.47 -32.59 -28.05
N HIS A 519 4.66 -32.60 -26.73
CA HIS A 519 5.97 -32.36 -26.12
C HIS A 519 6.21 -33.29 -24.93
N THR A 520 7.46 -33.71 -24.77
CA THR A 520 7.93 -34.52 -23.66
C THR A 520 9.08 -33.82 -22.97
N PHE A 521 8.93 -33.59 -21.67
CA PHE A 521 9.97 -33.05 -20.81
C PHE A 521 10.43 -34.13 -19.82
N PRO A 522 11.69 -34.59 -19.88
CA PRO A 522 12.16 -35.65 -19.00
C PRO A 522 12.16 -35.18 -17.54
N ALA A 523 11.74 -36.03 -16.59
CA ALA A 523 11.80 -35.67 -15.15
C ALA A 523 13.25 -35.58 -14.64
N ARG A 524 14.20 -36.20 -15.35
CA ARG A 524 15.64 -36.14 -15.05
C ARG A 524 16.38 -35.49 -16.20
N SER A 525 16.61 -34.19 -16.08
CA SER A 525 17.61 -33.48 -16.88
C SER A 525 18.96 -33.49 -16.12
N ALA A 526 20.09 -33.33 -16.82
CA ALA A 526 21.39 -33.06 -16.19
C ALA A 526 21.33 -31.90 -15.19
N THR A 527 20.37 -30.98 -15.35
CA THR A 527 20.09 -29.83 -14.48
C THR A 527 19.03 -30.06 -13.38
N TRP A 528 18.14 -31.06 -13.50
CA TRP A 528 17.00 -31.25 -12.58
C TRP A 528 16.80 -32.74 -12.29
N LYS A 529 17.18 -33.20 -11.09
CA LYS A 529 17.13 -34.64 -10.75
C LYS A 529 15.82 -35.12 -10.13
N ASN A 530 14.95 -34.20 -9.69
CA ASN A 530 13.71 -34.50 -8.95
C ASN A 530 12.42 -34.10 -9.69
N GLY A 531 12.46 -33.97 -11.03
CA GLY A 531 11.27 -33.69 -11.83
C GLY A 531 10.89 -32.21 -11.94
N LEU A 532 10.24 -31.86 -13.06
CA LEU A 532 9.54 -30.60 -13.26
C LEU A 532 8.06 -30.78 -12.93
N ARG A 533 7.43 -29.79 -12.28
CA ARG A 533 5.99 -29.76 -11.96
C ARG A 533 5.31 -28.58 -12.66
N PRO A 534 4.32 -28.76 -13.56
CA PRO A 534 3.53 -27.72 -14.16
C PRO A 534 2.53 -27.17 -13.17
N ILE A 535 2.26 -25.89 -13.32
CA ILE A 535 1.48 -25.12 -12.35
C ILE A 535 0.40 -24.32 -13.03
N CYS A 536 0.73 -23.70 -14.16
CA CYS A 536 -0.23 -22.96 -14.95
C CYS A 536 0.27 -22.75 -16.38
N PHE A 537 -0.68 -22.74 -17.31
CA PHE A 537 -0.52 -22.17 -18.64
C PHE A 537 -0.66 -20.64 -18.57
N SER A 538 -0.03 -19.93 -19.50
CA SER A 538 -0.40 -18.55 -19.78
C SER A 538 -1.80 -18.50 -20.39
N ARG A 539 -2.45 -17.34 -20.35
CA ARG A 539 -3.84 -17.19 -20.79
C ARG A 539 -4.04 -17.38 -22.29
N ASP A 540 -3.00 -17.13 -23.07
CA ASP A 540 -2.96 -17.38 -24.51
C ASP A 540 -2.52 -18.81 -24.85
N ASP A 541 -2.30 -19.66 -23.83
CA ASP A 541 -1.83 -21.05 -23.93
C ASP A 541 -0.53 -21.23 -24.72
N LYS A 542 0.29 -20.16 -24.82
CA LYS A 542 1.60 -20.20 -25.49
C LYS A 542 2.76 -20.49 -24.56
N ARG A 543 2.59 -20.30 -23.25
CA ARG A 543 3.65 -20.46 -22.25
C ARG A 543 3.19 -21.40 -21.15
N LEU A 544 4.14 -22.13 -20.58
CA LEU A 544 3.91 -23.03 -19.44
C LEU A 544 4.91 -22.73 -18.32
N ALA A 545 4.40 -22.53 -17.11
CA ALA A 545 5.22 -22.37 -15.92
C ALA A 545 5.40 -23.72 -15.20
N LEU A 546 6.66 -24.10 -14.99
CA LEU A 546 7.09 -25.32 -14.33
C LEU A 546 7.96 -24.99 -13.10
N ILE A 547 7.80 -25.69 -11.99
CA ILE A 547 8.78 -25.67 -10.88
C ILE A 547 9.76 -26.82 -11.04
N GLY A 548 11.06 -26.53 -10.90
CA GLY A 548 12.09 -27.56 -10.78
C GLY A 548 12.47 -27.84 -9.32
N PHE A 549 12.54 -29.12 -8.97
CA PHE A 549 13.16 -29.57 -7.71
C PHE A 549 14.65 -29.89 -7.96
N PRO A 550 15.61 -29.21 -7.29
CA PRO A 550 17.03 -29.48 -7.47
C PRO A 550 17.48 -30.75 -6.75
N ASP A 551 18.69 -31.20 -7.12
CA ASP A 551 19.44 -32.28 -6.49
C ASP A 551 19.77 -31.94 -5.02
N ALA A 552 19.30 -32.78 -4.09
CA ALA A 552 19.55 -32.65 -2.65
C ALA A 552 21.05 -32.63 -2.28
N LYS A 553 21.93 -33.08 -3.18
CA LYS A 553 23.39 -33.09 -2.97
C LYS A 553 24.11 -31.80 -3.39
N GLN A 554 23.48 -30.92 -4.19
CA GLN A 554 24.19 -29.74 -4.74
C GLN A 554 23.79 -28.39 -4.11
N ASN A 555 22.55 -28.20 -3.64
CA ASN A 555 22.18 -27.16 -2.68
C ASN A 555 20.68 -27.31 -2.37
N PRO A 556 20.26 -27.55 -1.11
CA PRO A 556 18.83 -27.73 -0.78
C PRO A 556 17.95 -26.47 -0.95
N ASN A 557 18.51 -25.33 -1.39
CA ASN A 557 17.85 -24.01 -1.42
C ASN A 557 17.50 -23.46 -2.82
N HIS A 558 17.62 -24.25 -3.90
CA HIS A 558 17.31 -23.72 -5.25
C HIS A 558 15.82 -23.87 -5.61
N ASN A 559 14.97 -22.91 -5.23
CA ASN A 559 13.55 -22.90 -5.63
C ASN A 559 13.36 -22.01 -6.86
N ALA A 560 13.30 -22.62 -8.05
CA ALA A 560 13.20 -21.91 -9.32
C ALA A 560 11.89 -22.22 -10.03
N LEU A 561 11.27 -21.18 -10.60
CA LEU A 561 10.21 -21.33 -11.59
C LEU A 561 10.81 -21.17 -12.99
N VAL A 562 10.55 -22.12 -13.86
CA VAL A 562 10.95 -22.11 -15.26
C VAL A 562 9.74 -21.81 -16.12
N VAL A 563 9.87 -20.87 -17.06
CA VAL A 563 8.84 -20.60 -18.06
C VAL A 563 9.32 -21.13 -19.41
N ILE A 564 8.48 -21.92 -20.05
CA ILE A 564 8.74 -22.54 -21.36
C ILE A 564 7.78 -21.97 -22.39
N ASP A 565 8.28 -21.73 -23.59
CA ASP A 565 7.48 -21.45 -24.77
C ASP A 565 6.99 -22.76 -25.39
N LEU A 566 5.69 -22.87 -25.60
CA LEU A 566 5.06 -24.11 -26.06
C LEU A 566 5.09 -24.28 -27.58
N GLU A 567 5.38 -23.22 -28.34
CA GLU A 567 5.51 -23.31 -29.80
C GLU A 567 6.88 -23.87 -30.18
N THR A 568 7.93 -23.40 -29.51
CA THR A 568 9.32 -23.79 -29.74
C THR A 568 9.79 -24.93 -28.83
N GLY A 569 9.17 -25.09 -27.66
CA GLY A 569 9.63 -25.98 -26.59
C GLY A 569 10.85 -25.42 -25.83
N GLU A 570 11.27 -24.19 -26.10
CA GLU A 570 12.45 -23.58 -25.50
C GLU A 570 12.16 -22.91 -24.15
N ARG A 571 13.20 -22.82 -23.32
CA ARG A 571 13.13 -22.14 -22.02
C ARG A 571 13.21 -20.62 -22.21
N LEU A 572 12.13 -19.91 -21.90
CA LEU A 572 12.06 -18.45 -21.93
C LEU A 572 12.74 -17.81 -20.71
N ALA A 573 12.42 -18.30 -19.51
CA ALA A 573 12.88 -17.66 -18.27
C ALA A 573 13.14 -18.65 -17.16
N GLU A 574 14.03 -18.26 -16.24
CA GLU A 574 14.32 -18.99 -15.01
C GLU A 574 14.33 -18.03 -13.82
N LEU A 575 13.25 -18.06 -13.05
CA LEU A 575 12.97 -17.11 -11.97
C LEU A 575 13.46 -17.70 -10.65
N ARG A 576 14.49 -17.08 -10.08
CA ARG A 576 15.15 -17.51 -8.84
C ARG A 576 15.08 -16.40 -7.82
N GLY A 577 14.58 -16.69 -6.61
CA GLY A 577 14.66 -15.73 -5.51
C GLY A 577 13.79 -16.00 -4.28
N HIS A 578 12.92 -17.02 -4.30
CA HIS A 578 12.31 -17.54 -3.09
C HIS A 578 13.31 -18.33 -2.25
N SER A 579 13.26 -18.17 -0.93
CA SER A 579 14.16 -18.87 0.00
C SER A 579 13.67 -20.28 0.37
N ARG A 580 12.43 -20.60 0.00
CA ARG A 580 11.76 -21.88 0.26
C ARG A 580 10.95 -22.32 -0.97
N PRO A 581 10.46 -23.58 -1.02
CA PRO A 581 9.72 -24.10 -2.17
C PRO A 581 8.60 -23.18 -2.63
N ILE A 582 8.44 -23.06 -3.95
CA ILE A 582 7.29 -22.39 -4.55
C ILE A 582 6.16 -23.42 -4.59
N ASN A 583 4.95 -23.02 -4.20
CA ASN A 583 3.79 -23.91 -4.14
C ASN A 583 2.76 -23.62 -5.22
N ALA A 584 2.67 -22.35 -5.62
CA ALA A 584 1.70 -21.88 -6.59
C ALA A 584 2.30 -20.79 -7.48
N ALA A 585 1.79 -20.71 -8.70
CA ALA A 585 2.12 -19.67 -9.65
C ALA A 585 0.89 -19.34 -10.51
N ALA A 586 0.79 -18.10 -10.99
CA ALA A 586 -0.27 -17.65 -11.90
C ALA A 586 0.26 -16.55 -12.82
N PHE A 587 0.04 -16.69 -14.13
CA PHE A 587 0.33 -15.62 -15.08
C PHE A 587 -0.66 -14.46 -14.95
N SER A 588 -0.17 -13.24 -15.20
CA SER A 588 -1.04 -12.09 -15.45
C SER A 588 -1.83 -12.28 -16.75
N LYS A 589 -2.89 -11.49 -16.92
CA LYS A 589 -3.81 -11.57 -18.07
C LYS A 589 -3.11 -11.45 -19.42
N ASP A 590 -2.07 -10.63 -19.50
CA ASP A 590 -1.24 -10.36 -20.67
C ASP A 590 -0.04 -11.33 -20.81
N GLY A 591 0.20 -12.21 -19.83
CA GLY A 591 1.29 -13.19 -19.84
C GLY A 591 2.69 -12.60 -19.66
N THR A 592 2.82 -11.29 -19.47
CA THR A 592 4.09 -10.58 -19.28
C THR A 592 4.66 -10.77 -17.88
N ARG A 593 3.78 -11.05 -16.90
CA ARG A 593 4.16 -11.27 -15.50
C ARG A 593 3.68 -12.61 -14.99
N ILE A 594 4.34 -13.07 -13.94
CA ILE A 594 3.90 -14.24 -13.17
C ILE A 594 3.99 -13.94 -11.67
N ALA A 595 2.94 -14.29 -10.94
CA ALA A 595 2.93 -14.29 -9.49
C ALA A 595 3.34 -15.68 -8.98
N THR A 596 4.15 -15.75 -7.93
CA THR A 596 4.55 -17.02 -7.28
C THR A 596 4.35 -16.93 -5.77
N GLY A 597 3.75 -17.96 -5.17
CA GLY A 597 3.53 -18.08 -3.73
C GLY A 597 4.37 -19.21 -3.16
N SER A 598 4.99 -19.01 -2.00
CA SER A 598 6.01 -19.91 -1.45
C SER A 598 5.86 -20.17 0.04
N ASP A 599 6.55 -21.23 0.48
CA ASP A 599 6.80 -21.61 1.87
C ASP A 599 7.58 -20.56 2.68
N ASP A 600 8.14 -19.54 2.04
CA ASP A 600 8.78 -18.40 2.71
C ASP A 600 7.78 -17.30 3.12
N ASN A 601 6.47 -17.60 2.99
CA ASN A 601 5.34 -16.74 3.32
C ASN A 601 5.22 -15.50 2.40
N LEU A 602 5.99 -15.46 1.31
CA LEU A 602 5.95 -14.37 0.34
C LEU A 602 5.17 -14.75 -0.90
N ILE A 603 4.62 -13.71 -1.53
CA ILE A 603 4.27 -13.75 -2.94
C ILE A 603 5.25 -12.87 -3.70
N LYS A 604 5.80 -13.36 -4.81
CA LYS A 604 6.66 -12.56 -5.69
C LYS A 604 5.98 -12.37 -7.03
N ILE A 605 6.06 -11.16 -7.57
CA ILE A 605 5.65 -10.85 -8.94
C ILE A 605 6.92 -10.69 -9.76
N TRP A 606 6.96 -11.38 -10.89
CA TRP A 606 8.11 -11.43 -11.77
C TRP A 606 7.75 -10.91 -13.15
N ASP A 607 8.73 -10.29 -13.78
CA ASP A 607 8.73 -10.06 -15.22
C ASP A 607 9.20 -11.33 -15.93
N VAL A 608 8.43 -11.80 -16.91
CA VAL A 608 8.72 -13.05 -17.62
C VAL A 608 9.87 -12.87 -18.60
N GLU A 609 9.94 -11.75 -19.32
CA GLU A 609 10.96 -11.55 -20.37
C GLU A 609 12.34 -11.22 -19.79
N GLY A 610 12.40 -10.30 -18.82
CA GLY A 610 13.63 -9.91 -18.14
C GLY A 610 14.06 -10.85 -17.01
N ALA A 611 13.26 -11.89 -16.71
CA ALA A 611 13.49 -12.85 -15.63
C ALA A 611 13.82 -12.20 -14.27
N SER A 612 13.17 -11.09 -13.97
CA SER A 612 13.49 -10.24 -12.81
C SER A 612 12.33 -10.14 -11.82
N GLU A 613 12.64 -10.03 -10.54
CA GLU A 613 11.65 -9.80 -9.48
C GLU A 613 11.17 -8.35 -9.54
N LEU A 614 9.88 -8.13 -9.84
CA LEU A 614 9.24 -6.81 -9.85
C LEU A 614 8.80 -6.39 -8.45
N LEU A 615 8.17 -7.32 -7.71
CA LEU A 615 7.55 -7.02 -6.43
C LEU A 615 7.58 -8.22 -5.48
N SER A 616 7.68 -7.95 -4.18
CA SER A 616 7.47 -8.94 -3.11
C SER A 616 6.31 -8.48 -2.22
N LEU A 617 5.25 -9.26 -2.16
CA LEU A 617 4.07 -9.01 -1.34
C LEU A 617 4.18 -9.80 -0.03
N ARG A 618 3.87 -9.12 1.07
CA ARG A 618 3.85 -9.67 2.44
C ARG A 618 2.45 -9.48 3.00
N GLY A 619 1.89 -10.54 3.57
CA GLY A 619 0.56 -10.51 4.19
C GLY A 619 0.19 -11.85 4.80
N HIS A 620 0.59 -12.95 4.16
CA HIS A 620 0.48 -14.26 4.77
C HIS A 620 1.49 -14.43 5.93
N THR A 621 1.01 -14.99 7.04
CA THR A 621 1.81 -15.30 8.24
C THR A 621 2.35 -16.73 8.23
N ALA A 622 1.91 -17.54 7.28
CA ALA A 622 2.39 -18.89 6.99
C ALA A 622 2.52 -19.12 5.47
N GLN A 623 2.81 -20.36 5.07
CA GLN A 623 3.12 -20.73 3.69
C GLN A 623 1.98 -20.35 2.74
N VAL A 624 2.30 -19.72 1.61
CA VAL A 624 1.31 -19.43 0.56
C VAL A 624 1.12 -20.69 -0.26
N MET A 625 -0.09 -21.24 -0.25
CA MET A 625 -0.41 -22.54 -0.86
C MET A 625 -1.03 -22.39 -2.24
N ALA A 626 -1.81 -21.35 -2.45
CA ALA A 626 -2.51 -21.13 -3.71
C ALA A 626 -2.61 -19.64 -4.03
N LEU A 627 -2.56 -19.30 -5.32
CA LEU A 627 -2.84 -17.95 -5.81
C LEU A 627 -3.39 -17.97 -7.24
N ARG A 628 -4.21 -16.96 -7.58
CA ARG A 628 -4.86 -16.78 -8.88
C ARG A 628 -5.11 -15.31 -9.17
N PHE A 629 -4.86 -14.86 -10.40
CA PHE A 629 -5.35 -13.56 -10.86
C PHE A 629 -6.84 -13.64 -11.17
N THR A 630 -7.58 -12.55 -10.96
CA THR A 630 -8.94 -12.44 -11.46
C THR A 630 -8.94 -12.43 -12.99
N PRO A 631 -10.01 -12.92 -13.65
CA PRO A 631 -10.12 -12.96 -15.11
C PRO A 631 -10.01 -11.59 -15.80
N ASP A 632 -10.29 -10.49 -15.13
CA ASP A 632 -10.05 -9.15 -15.69
C ASP A 632 -8.59 -8.68 -15.56
N GLY A 633 -7.79 -9.35 -14.72
CA GLY A 633 -6.42 -9.00 -14.37
C GLY A 633 -6.30 -7.97 -13.25
N SER A 634 -7.42 -7.47 -12.73
CA SER A 634 -7.44 -6.34 -11.80
C SER A 634 -7.00 -6.68 -10.38
N LYS A 635 -7.09 -7.95 -9.99
CA LYS A 635 -6.75 -8.43 -8.65
C LYS A 635 -5.95 -9.73 -8.72
N LEU A 636 -5.12 -9.94 -7.70
CA LEU A 636 -4.54 -11.23 -7.37
C LEU A 636 -5.25 -11.72 -6.10
N VAL A 637 -5.61 -13.00 -6.01
CA VAL A 637 -6.14 -13.60 -4.79
C VAL A 637 -5.18 -14.70 -4.35
N SER A 638 -4.82 -14.74 -3.07
CA SER A 638 -3.94 -15.76 -2.50
C SER A 638 -4.56 -16.40 -1.28
N ALA A 639 -4.14 -17.64 -0.98
CA ALA A 639 -4.54 -18.38 0.20
C ALA A 639 -3.35 -19.16 0.77
N GLY A 640 -3.30 -19.29 2.10
CA GLY A 640 -2.16 -19.87 2.80
C GLY A 640 -2.54 -20.76 3.97
N LEU A 641 -1.52 -21.40 4.55
CA LEU A 641 -1.68 -22.25 5.74
C LEU A 641 -2.05 -21.49 7.00
N ASP A 642 -2.04 -20.16 6.95
CA ASP A 642 -2.52 -19.28 8.01
C ASP A 642 -4.05 -19.14 8.03
N GLY A 643 -4.75 -19.81 7.11
CA GLY A 643 -6.20 -19.73 6.97
C GLY A 643 -6.69 -18.43 6.36
N ALA A 644 -5.78 -17.56 5.92
CA ALA A 644 -6.14 -16.29 5.30
C ALA A 644 -6.41 -16.48 3.81
N VAL A 645 -7.41 -15.76 3.30
CA VAL A 645 -7.55 -15.45 1.87
C VAL A 645 -7.30 -13.97 1.71
N ILE A 646 -6.35 -13.59 0.87
CA ILE A 646 -5.93 -12.20 0.69
C ILE A 646 -6.18 -11.79 -0.76
N ILE A 647 -6.94 -10.71 -0.95
CA ILE A 647 -7.19 -10.10 -2.27
C ILE A 647 -6.26 -8.92 -2.42
N TRP A 648 -5.32 -8.96 -3.35
CA TRP A 648 -4.37 -7.89 -3.68
C TRP A 648 -4.85 -7.13 -4.93
N ASP A 649 -4.76 -5.81 -4.91
CA ASP A 649 -4.96 -5.01 -6.13
C ASP A 649 -3.79 -5.20 -7.11
N ALA A 650 -4.10 -5.70 -8.31
CA ALA A 650 -3.14 -5.91 -9.40
C ALA A 650 -3.14 -4.76 -10.43
N THR A 651 -4.14 -3.86 -10.41
CA THR A 651 -4.18 -2.66 -11.27
C THR A 651 -3.13 -1.61 -10.89
N SER A 652 -2.61 -1.67 -9.67
CA SER A 652 -1.46 -0.87 -9.25
C SER A 652 -0.18 -1.25 -10.00
N ALA A 653 -0.12 -2.47 -10.54
CA ALA A 653 0.97 -2.92 -11.39
C ALA A 653 0.71 -2.64 -12.89
N ASP A 654 -0.48 -2.17 -13.26
CA ASP A 654 -0.85 -1.74 -14.63
C ASP A 654 -0.74 -0.22 -14.86
N LYS A 655 -0.08 0.50 -13.94
CA LYS A 655 0.42 1.84 -14.24
C LYS A 655 1.82 1.72 -14.87
N PRO A 656 2.09 2.40 -16.00
CA PRO A 656 3.44 2.48 -16.54
C PRO A 656 4.38 2.97 -15.45
N THR A 657 5.42 2.20 -15.19
CA THR A 657 6.34 2.40 -14.08
C THR A 657 7.25 3.57 -14.43
N TRP A 658 7.03 4.71 -13.79
CA TRP A 658 7.96 5.82 -13.81
C TRP A 658 9.22 5.41 -13.04
N LEU A 659 10.31 5.15 -13.75
CA LEU A 659 11.56 4.71 -13.16
C LEU A 659 12.37 5.92 -12.67
N PRO A 660 12.85 5.93 -11.41
CA PRO A 660 13.87 6.89 -10.98
C PRO A 660 15.28 6.49 -11.45
N GLU A 661 16.18 7.48 -11.42
CA GLU A 661 17.53 7.65 -11.99
C GLU A 661 18.45 6.42 -12.19
N ASN A 662 18.24 5.30 -11.50
CA ASN A 662 19.10 4.11 -11.58
C ASN A 662 18.83 3.22 -12.81
N PHE A 663 17.84 3.57 -13.64
CA PHE A 663 17.46 2.84 -14.85
C PHE A 663 17.39 3.72 -16.10
N LEU A 664 18.20 4.77 -16.20
CA LEU A 664 18.17 5.66 -17.38
C LEU A 664 18.57 4.90 -18.67
N PRO A 665 17.69 4.85 -19.70
CA PRO A 665 18.05 4.44 -21.05
C PRO A 665 19.20 5.31 -21.57
N SER A 666 19.99 4.77 -22.49
CA SER A 666 21.13 5.46 -23.11
C SER A 666 20.74 6.82 -23.70
N GLU A 667 19.55 6.92 -24.29
CA GLU A 667 18.99 8.14 -24.87
C GLU A 667 18.78 9.24 -23.81
N VAL A 668 18.13 8.92 -22.69
CA VAL A 668 17.89 9.89 -21.60
C VAL A 668 19.19 10.30 -20.92
N ARG A 669 20.14 9.35 -20.79
CA ARG A 669 21.47 9.63 -20.25
C ARG A 669 22.25 10.61 -21.14
N THR A 670 22.17 10.42 -22.45
CA THR A 670 22.82 11.30 -23.44
C THR A 670 22.20 12.69 -23.40
N VAL A 671 20.87 12.78 -23.38
CA VAL A 671 20.13 14.05 -23.25
C VAL A 671 20.50 14.78 -21.95
N ASN A 672 20.52 14.09 -20.81
CA ASN A 672 20.95 14.69 -19.54
C ASN A 672 22.40 15.17 -19.60
N GLN A 673 23.32 14.37 -20.15
CA GLN A 673 24.72 14.77 -20.29
C GLN A 673 24.88 16.01 -21.18
N GLN A 674 24.16 16.10 -22.30
CA GLN A 674 24.17 17.27 -23.17
C GLN A 674 23.58 18.50 -22.47
N LEU A 675 22.49 18.34 -21.70
CA LEU A 675 21.86 19.41 -20.94
C LEU A 675 22.79 19.93 -19.82
N LEU A 676 23.45 19.03 -19.09
CA LEU A 676 24.47 19.36 -18.06
C LEU A 676 25.70 20.04 -18.67
N ALA A 677 26.16 19.58 -19.84
CA ALA A 677 27.30 20.19 -20.53
C ALA A 677 27.02 21.62 -20.99
N ARG A 678 25.78 21.92 -21.38
CA ARG A 678 25.36 23.27 -21.83
C ARG A 678 24.91 24.18 -20.69
N ASN A 679 24.42 23.60 -19.59
CA ASN A 679 23.91 24.33 -18.44
C ASN A 679 24.58 23.84 -17.14
N PRO A 680 25.73 24.40 -16.74
CA PRO A 680 26.49 23.92 -15.58
C PRO A 680 25.75 24.04 -14.24
N ASN A 681 24.75 24.93 -14.17
CA ASN A 681 23.89 25.14 -13.01
C ASN A 681 22.57 24.36 -13.08
N PHE A 682 22.36 23.57 -14.13
CA PHE A 682 21.21 22.67 -14.23
C PHE A 682 21.39 21.54 -13.22
N SER A 683 20.52 21.47 -12.21
CA SER A 683 20.44 20.39 -11.21
C SER A 683 19.87 19.09 -11.80
N GLY A 684 20.30 18.77 -13.02
CA GLY A 684 19.57 18.12 -14.09
C GLY A 684 19.17 16.68 -13.94
N GLN A 685 18.32 16.39 -12.97
CA GLN A 685 17.68 15.09 -12.86
C GLN A 685 16.31 15.16 -13.53
N VAL A 686 16.16 14.37 -14.59
CA VAL A 686 14.84 13.92 -15.05
C VAL A 686 14.16 13.31 -13.83
N GLN A 687 13.06 13.94 -13.39
CA GLN A 687 12.33 13.49 -12.21
C GLN A 687 11.71 12.12 -12.48
N GLN A 688 11.14 11.96 -13.67
CA GLN A 688 10.47 10.74 -14.13
C GLN A 688 10.51 10.65 -15.66
N PHE A 689 10.59 9.43 -16.20
CA PHE A 689 10.47 9.16 -17.64
C PHE A 689 9.70 7.87 -17.90
N LYS A 690 9.14 7.73 -19.10
CA LYS A 690 8.45 6.54 -19.59
C LYS A 690 9.04 6.08 -20.91
N VAL A 691 9.24 4.77 -21.04
CA VAL A 691 9.76 4.11 -22.24
C VAL A 691 8.70 3.16 -22.79
N GLU A 692 8.45 3.22 -24.08
CA GLU A 692 7.63 2.23 -24.81
C GLU A 692 8.46 1.72 -26.00
N ARG A 693 8.61 0.40 -26.13
CA ARG A 693 9.35 -0.23 -27.25
C ARG A 693 10.76 0.38 -27.47
N ASP A 694 11.54 0.48 -26.39
CA ASP A 694 12.89 1.08 -26.37
C ASP A 694 12.98 2.55 -26.79
N GLN A 695 11.88 3.30 -26.77
CA GLN A 695 11.87 4.72 -27.09
C GLN A 695 11.23 5.55 -25.97
N VAL A 696 11.81 6.71 -25.67
CA VAL A 696 11.27 7.61 -24.64
C VAL A 696 10.02 8.31 -25.16
N VAL A 697 8.89 8.06 -24.49
CA VAL A 697 7.58 8.60 -24.90
C VAL A 697 7.06 9.68 -23.97
N GLU A 698 7.50 9.72 -22.70
CA GLU A 698 7.10 10.76 -21.74
C GLU A 698 8.28 11.18 -20.86
N LEU A 699 8.40 12.48 -20.59
CA LEU A 699 9.45 13.07 -19.77
C LEU A 699 8.92 14.10 -18.77
N ASN A 700 9.49 14.11 -17.57
CA ASN A 700 9.12 15.01 -16.50
C ASN A 700 10.37 15.69 -15.90
N PHE A 701 10.41 17.02 -15.99
CA PHE A 701 11.41 17.90 -15.41
C PHE A 701 10.83 18.85 -14.35
N SER A 702 9.65 18.55 -13.82
CA SER A 702 8.96 19.45 -12.90
C SER A 702 9.81 19.83 -11.67
N GLY A 703 9.68 21.09 -11.23
CA GLY A 703 10.38 21.64 -10.07
C GLY A 703 11.87 21.99 -10.30
N GLN A 704 12.40 21.81 -11.52
CA GLN A 704 13.80 22.10 -11.83
C GLN A 704 14.01 23.58 -12.19
N SER A 705 14.66 24.34 -11.32
CA SER A 705 14.84 25.80 -11.49
C SER A 705 15.90 26.20 -12.53
N GLY A 706 16.73 25.26 -12.99
CA GLY A 706 17.86 25.50 -13.90
C GLY A 706 17.69 25.04 -15.35
N LEU A 707 16.54 24.49 -15.74
CA LEU A 707 16.32 24.02 -17.12
C LEU A 707 15.96 25.18 -18.06
N VAL A 708 16.94 25.64 -18.86
CA VAL A 708 16.79 26.81 -19.75
C VAL A 708 16.82 26.46 -21.25
N ASP A 709 17.66 25.51 -21.67
CA ASP A 709 17.81 25.07 -23.06
C ASP A 709 17.13 23.70 -23.27
N LEU A 710 16.24 23.61 -24.28
CA LEU A 710 15.54 22.37 -24.65
C LEU A 710 16.11 21.69 -25.91
N THR A 711 17.18 22.23 -26.51
CA THR A 711 17.76 21.72 -27.77
C THR A 711 18.04 20.21 -27.74
N PRO A 712 18.58 19.63 -26.66
CA PRO A 712 18.82 18.17 -26.58
C PRO A 712 17.54 17.32 -26.68
N LEU A 713 16.37 17.85 -26.36
CA LEU A 713 15.10 17.10 -26.46
C LEU A 713 14.69 16.83 -27.91
N SER A 714 15.22 17.57 -28.88
CA SER A 714 14.90 17.41 -30.30
C SER A 714 15.33 16.05 -30.89
N GLU A 715 16.23 15.34 -30.20
CA GLU A 715 16.68 13.99 -30.55
C GLU A 715 15.61 12.91 -30.23
N LEU A 716 14.64 13.21 -29.36
CA LEU A 716 13.65 12.26 -28.87
C LEU A 716 12.42 12.18 -29.79
N ARG A 717 12.58 11.56 -30.96
CA ARG A 717 11.59 11.53 -32.06
C ARG A 717 10.23 10.90 -31.71
N GLN A 718 10.10 10.20 -30.58
CA GLN A 718 8.86 9.57 -30.12
C GLN A 718 8.24 10.24 -28.88
N LEU A 719 8.77 11.39 -28.44
CA LEU A 719 8.29 12.06 -27.24
C LEU A 719 6.88 12.64 -27.45
N ARG A 720 5.91 12.15 -26.69
CA ARG A 720 4.47 12.52 -26.79
C ARG A 720 3.99 13.38 -25.63
N SER A 721 4.60 13.24 -24.44
CA SER A 721 4.24 14.02 -23.26
C SER A 721 5.46 14.62 -22.60
N LEU A 722 5.36 15.90 -22.21
CA LEU A 722 6.44 16.63 -21.56
C LEU A 722 5.89 17.49 -20.42
N ASP A 723 6.38 17.26 -19.19
CA ASP A 723 6.07 18.09 -18.01
C ASP A 723 7.27 18.96 -17.63
N LEU A 724 7.09 20.28 -17.73
CA LEU A 724 8.08 21.31 -17.44
C LEU A 724 7.65 22.20 -16.26
N ARG A 725 6.69 21.76 -15.45
CA ARG A 725 6.08 22.60 -14.42
C ARG A 725 7.09 23.19 -13.45
N GLY A 726 7.01 24.50 -13.19
CA GLY A 726 7.91 25.18 -12.26
C GLY A 726 9.35 25.32 -12.77
N THR A 727 9.61 25.08 -14.06
CA THR A 727 10.93 25.28 -14.67
C THR A 727 11.11 26.69 -15.28
N ARG A 728 12.33 26.99 -15.76
CA ARG A 728 12.70 28.27 -16.37
C ARG A 728 13.13 28.14 -17.83
N VAL A 729 12.18 27.80 -18.70
CA VAL A 729 12.46 27.64 -20.14
C VAL A 729 12.33 28.98 -20.88
N SER A 730 13.41 29.42 -21.53
CA SER A 730 13.42 30.69 -22.29
C SER A 730 13.01 30.55 -23.76
N ASP A 731 13.16 29.37 -24.35
CA ASP A 731 12.86 29.12 -25.77
C ASP A 731 12.17 27.76 -25.98
N LEU A 732 11.04 27.77 -26.69
CA LEU A 732 10.26 26.57 -27.04
C LEU A 732 10.52 26.09 -28.47
N ALA A 733 11.36 26.76 -29.27
CA ALA A 733 11.68 26.35 -30.64
C ALA A 733 12.09 24.88 -30.81
N PRO A 734 12.87 24.26 -29.90
CA PRO A 734 13.23 22.85 -30.00
C PRO A 734 12.05 21.88 -29.98
N LEU A 735 10.88 22.29 -29.46
CA LEU A 735 9.69 21.44 -29.35
C LEU A 735 8.91 21.30 -30.68
N ARG A 736 9.18 22.16 -31.67
CA ARG A 736 8.47 22.20 -32.97
C ARG A 736 8.51 20.86 -33.71
N ALA A 737 9.63 20.17 -33.63
CA ALA A 737 9.89 18.95 -34.40
C ALA A 737 9.46 17.66 -33.69
N LEU A 738 8.85 17.76 -32.50
CA LEU A 738 8.47 16.61 -31.67
C LEU A 738 6.98 16.27 -31.84
N PRO A 739 6.60 14.98 -31.84
CA PRO A 739 5.20 14.56 -31.95
C PRO A 739 4.44 14.72 -30.62
N LEU A 740 4.59 15.87 -29.96
CA LEU A 740 3.99 16.16 -28.67
C LEU A 740 2.47 16.26 -28.78
N VAL A 741 1.79 15.50 -27.94
CA VAL A 741 0.33 15.51 -27.78
C VAL A 741 -0.06 16.26 -26.50
N GLN A 742 0.78 16.19 -25.47
CA GLN A 742 0.54 16.82 -24.16
C GLN A 742 1.77 17.61 -23.70
N LEU A 743 1.53 18.83 -23.22
CA LEU A 743 2.57 19.71 -22.69
C LEU A 743 2.08 20.42 -21.42
N ASN A 744 2.88 20.36 -20.35
CA ASN A 744 2.60 21.04 -19.10
C ASN A 744 3.64 22.12 -18.82
N LEU A 745 3.21 23.38 -18.87
CA LEU A 745 4.01 24.58 -18.61
C LEU A 745 3.49 25.32 -17.38
N ARG A 746 2.76 24.64 -16.49
CA ARG A 746 2.23 25.27 -15.28
C ARG A 746 3.37 25.86 -14.43
N ASP A 747 3.17 27.06 -13.90
CA ASP A 747 4.16 27.79 -13.09
C ASP A 747 5.54 27.92 -13.79
N THR A 748 5.60 27.76 -15.12
CA THR A 748 6.82 27.81 -15.93
C THR A 748 7.03 29.24 -16.42
N LEU A 749 8.26 29.74 -16.33
CA LEU A 749 8.59 31.09 -16.77
C LEU A 749 8.75 31.16 -18.30
N VAL A 750 7.64 31.06 -19.03
CA VAL A 750 7.58 31.16 -20.51
C VAL A 750 6.76 32.36 -20.94
N ARG A 751 7.24 33.11 -21.95
CA ARG A 751 6.60 34.34 -22.44
C ARG A 751 6.19 34.30 -23.91
N ASP A 752 6.91 33.56 -24.75
CA ASP A 752 6.59 33.42 -26.17
C ASP A 752 6.08 31.99 -26.47
N LEU A 753 4.87 31.92 -27.01
CA LEU A 753 4.22 30.67 -27.42
C LEU A 753 4.24 30.47 -28.95
N THR A 754 4.78 31.41 -29.72
CA THR A 754 4.90 31.34 -31.19
C THR A 754 5.47 30.02 -31.69
N PRO A 755 6.50 29.43 -31.04
CA PRO A 755 7.02 28.13 -31.45
C PRO A 755 6.03 26.97 -31.37
N LEU A 756 4.98 27.06 -30.56
CA LEU A 756 4.01 25.97 -30.42
C LEU A 756 3.04 25.88 -31.61
N ARG A 757 2.91 26.92 -32.44
CA ARG A 757 2.00 26.98 -33.62
C ARG A 757 2.13 25.78 -34.57
N GLU A 758 3.33 25.23 -34.67
CA GLU A 758 3.67 24.17 -35.62
C GLU A 758 3.54 22.76 -35.01
N THR A 759 3.09 22.64 -33.76
CA THR A 759 2.94 21.36 -33.05
C THR A 759 1.56 20.72 -33.23
N LEU A 760 1.40 19.46 -32.81
CA LEU A 760 0.12 18.73 -32.84
C LEU A 760 -0.51 18.58 -31.45
N LEU A 761 -0.28 19.55 -30.56
CA LEU A 761 -0.73 19.51 -29.18
C LEU A 761 -2.26 19.41 -29.10
N LYS A 762 -2.71 18.44 -28.30
CA LYS A 762 -4.12 18.28 -27.92
C LYS A 762 -4.41 18.78 -26.51
N GLN A 763 -3.39 18.79 -25.64
CA GLN A 763 -3.54 19.21 -24.25
C GLN A 763 -2.40 20.14 -23.83
N LEU A 764 -2.76 21.30 -23.25
CA LEU A 764 -1.80 22.31 -22.81
C LEU A 764 -2.20 22.95 -21.48
N ASP A 765 -1.31 22.96 -20.49
CA ASP A 765 -1.49 23.65 -19.20
C ASP A 765 -0.52 24.83 -19.05
N LEU A 766 -1.06 26.04 -18.89
CA LEU A 766 -0.37 27.33 -18.77
C LEU A 766 -0.69 28.04 -17.44
N ARG A 767 -1.35 27.39 -16.48
CA ARG A 767 -1.70 28.05 -15.20
C ARG A 767 -0.43 28.51 -14.48
N GLY A 768 -0.42 29.71 -13.92
CA GLY A 768 0.76 30.30 -13.28
C GLY A 768 1.90 30.71 -14.23
N ALA A 769 1.84 30.40 -15.53
CA ALA A 769 2.79 30.92 -16.51
C ALA A 769 2.48 32.40 -16.84
N PRO A 770 3.49 33.29 -16.95
CA PRO A 770 3.27 34.71 -17.24
C PRO A 770 3.11 34.95 -18.75
N VAL A 771 2.08 34.34 -19.34
CA VAL A 771 1.70 34.48 -20.74
C VAL A 771 0.55 35.49 -20.85
N SER A 772 0.73 36.54 -21.65
CA SER A 772 -0.27 37.57 -21.90
C SER A 772 -1.06 37.40 -23.20
N GLU A 773 -0.54 36.62 -24.16
CA GLU A 773 -1.13 36.45 -25.50
C GLU A 773 -1.24 34.97 -25.87
N LEU A 774 -2.44 34.56 -26.32
CA LEU A 774 -2.72 33.17 -26.73
C LEU A 774 -2.95 33.03 -28.24
N LEU A 775 -2.87 34.12 -29.01
CA LEU A 775 -2.99 34.09 -30.49
C LEU A 775 -2.14 33.00 -31.15
N PRO A 776 -0.91 32.71 -30.67
CA PRO A 776 -0.13 31.60 -31.19
C PRO A 776 -0.72 30.20 -31.06
N LEU A 777 -1.79 30.00 -30.29
CA LEU A 777 -2.41 28.70 -30.10
C LEU A 777 -3.67 28.52 -30.96
N ALA A 778 -4.06 29.55 -31.72
CA ALA A 778 -5.36 29.65 -32.40
C ALA A 778 -5.62 28.49 -33.38
N ASP A 779 -4.58 27.99 -34.03
CA ASP A 779 -4.67 27.00 -35.10
C ASP A 779 -4.28 25.57 -34.64
N LEU A 780 -4.06 25.37 -33.32
CA LEU A 780 -3.70 24.06 -32.77
C LEU A 780 -4.94 23.16 -32.56
N PRO A 781 -4.81 21.83 -32.72
CA PRO A 781 -5.90 20.87 -32.50
C PRO A 781 -6.16 20.60 -31.00
N LEU A 782 -6.16 21.65 -30.17
CA LEU A 782 -6.33 21.56 -28.73
C LEU A 782 -7.74 21.08 -28.38
N VAL A 783 -7.79 20.00 -27.59
CA VAL A 783 -9.01 19.49 -26.97
C VAL A 783 -9.15 20.06 -25.55
N SER A 784 -8.04 20.37 -24.87
CA SER A 784 -8.06 20.98 -23.54
C SER A 784 -6.93 22.00 -23.37
N LEU A 785 -7.28 23.18 -22.85
CA LEU A 785 -6.36 24.27 -22.54
C LEU A 785 -6.67 24.83 -21.15
N TRP A 786 -5.69 24.82 -20.25
CA TRP A 786 -5.80 25.45 -18.93
C TRP A 786 -4.94 26.72 -18.91
N CYS A 787 -5.52 27.87 -18.61
CA CYS A 787 -4.80 29.15 -18.58
C CYS A 787 -5.23 30.01 -17.38
N ASN A 788 -4.51 31.11 -17.13
CA ASN A 788 -4.81 32.01 -16.03
C ASN A 788 -6.09 32.82 -16.27
N PRO A 789 -6.88 33.12 -15.22
CA PRO A 789 -8.15 33.85 -15.36
C PRO A 789 -8.03 35.27 -15.95
N GLN A 790 -6.83 35.86 -15.90
CA GLN A 790 -6.57 37.23 -16.33
C GLN A 790 -6.11 37.36 -17.79
N VAL A 791 -5.98 36.25 -18.51
CA VAL A 791 -5.54 36.26 -19.91
C VAL A 791 -6.68 36.76 -20.79
N LYS A 792 -6.44 37.86 -21.52
CA LYS A 792 -7.43 38.41 -22.45
C LYS A 792 -7.55 37.48 -23.66
N LEU A 793 -8.73 36.88 -23.82
CA LEU A 793 -9.09 36.12 -25.00
C LEU A 793 -9.59 37.10 -26.07
N SER A 794 -8.88 37.22 -27.19
CA SER A 794 -9.35 38.00 -28.34
C SER A 794 -10.52 37.29 -29.03
N ASP A 795 -11.45 38.05 -29.61
CA ASP A 795 -12.61 37.50 -30.36
C ASP A 795 -12.17 36.58 -31.52
N GLU A 796 -11.01 36.84 -32.13
CA GLU A 796 -10.41 35.99 -33.17
C GLU A 796 -10.06 34.58 -32.65
N LEU A 797 -9.50 34.49 -31.44
CA LEU A 797 -9.15 33.21 -30.78
C LEU A 797 -10.40 32.42 -30.38
N LEU A 798 -11.42 33.13 -29.88
CA LEU A 798 -12.72 32.54 -29.53
C LEU A 798 -13.44 31.97 -30.75
N SER A 799 -13.30 32.60 -31.92
CA SER A 799 -13.92 32.14 -33.17
C SER A 799 -13.29 30.86 -33.74
N ARG A 800 -12.01 30.60 -33.45
CA ARG A 800 -11.23 29.46 -33.99
C ARG A 800 -11.13 28.26 -33.05
N LEU A 801 -11.56 28.39 -31.79
CA LEU A 801 -11.56 27.31 -30.78
C LEU A 801 -12.99 26.85 -30.41
N PRO A 802 -13.80 26.28 -31.33
CA PRO A 802 -15.22 26.00 -31.10
C PRO A 802 -15.51 24.86 -30.09
N LYS A 803 -14.48 24.20 -29.53
CA LYS A 803 -14.61 23.08 -28.58
C LYS A 803 -13.91 23.30 -27.23
N LEU A 804 -13.43 24.51 -26.95
CA LEU A 804 -12.81 24.76 -25.65
C LEU A 804 -13.90 24.85 -24.58
N GLU A 805 -13.91 23.92 -23.62
CA GLU A 805 -14.62 24.10 -22.36
C GLU A 805 -13.97 25.27 -21.60
N LEU A 806 -14.49 26.47 -21.86
CA LEU A 806 -14.14 27.67 -21.15
C LEU A 806 -14.88 27.65 -19.81
N LEU A 807 -14.17 27.25 -18.75
CA LEU A 807 -14.63 27.26 -17.36
C LEU A 807 -14.78 28.69 -16.80
N ASN A 808 -15.40 29.62 -17.54
CA ASN A 808 -15.82 30.92 -17.02
C ASN A 808 -17.22 31.27 -17.54
N GLY A 809 -18.16 31.37 -16.60
CA GLY A 809 -19.58 31.30 -16.84
C GLY A 809 -20.26 32.57 -17.36
N ARG A 810 -21.31 32.34 -18.15
CA ARG A 810 -22.64 33.01 -18.08
C ARG A 810 -23.63 32.23 -18.97
N PRO A 811 -24.81 31.81 -18.49
CA PRO A 811 -25.88 31.32 -19.37
C PRO A 811 -26.92 32.41 -19.69
N PRO A 812 -27.71 32.23 -20.76
CA PRO A 812 -28.66 33.22 -21.26
C PRO A 812 -29.97 33.24 -20.46
N SER A 813 -30.63 34.39 -20.53
CA SER A 813 -31.81 34.80 -19.78
C SER A 813 -33.12 34.32 -20.41
N SER A 814 -33.50 33.04 -20.22
CA SER A 814 -34.92 32.62 -20.28
C SER A 814 -35.09 31.12 -20.00
N ALA A 815 -35.62 30.75 -18.83
CA ALA A 815 -36.24 29.44 -18.61
C ALA A 815 -37.36 29.57 -17.56
N GLN A 816 -38.58 29.13 -17.92
CA GLN A 816 -39.83 29.28 -17.20
C GLN A 816 -40.33 27.94 -16.62
N SER A 817 -39.66 27.35 -15.63
CA SER A 817 -40.28 26.46 -14.62
C SER A 817 -39.28 26.06 -13.51
N ALA A 818 -39.75 25.76 -12.29
CA ALA A 818 -38.89 25.40 -11.14
C ALA A 818 -38.15 24.05 -11.31
N GLN A 819 -38.68 23.12 -12.11
CA GLN A 819 -37.98 21.88 -12.45
C GLN A 819 -36.91 22.10 -13.53
N ASP A 820 -37.15 23.05 -14.44
CA ASP A 820 -36.15 23.46 -15.42
C ASP A 820 -35.02 24.28 -14.78
N THR A 821 -35.31 25.07 -13.75
CA THR A 821 -34.28 25.82 -12.99
C THR A 821 -33.28 24.87 -12.31
N ALA A 822 -33.73 23.74 -11.74
CA ALA A 822 -32.84 22.76 -11.11
C ALA A 822 -32.03 21.94 -12.13
N ARG A 823 -32.62 21.61 -13.29
CA ARG A 823 -31.89 20.97 -14.40
C ARG A 823 -30.86 21.90 -15.03
N VAL A 824 -31.18 23.18 -15.15
CA VAL A 824 -30.31 24.19 -15.75
C VAL A 824 -29.17 24.63 -14.82
N LEU A 825 -29.38 24.66 -13.50
CA LEU A 825 -28.34 25.08 -12.53
C LEU A 825 -27.22 24.05 -12.33
N ILE A 826 -27.47 22.77 -12.60
CA ILE A 826 -26.49 21.67 -12.39
C ILE A 826 -26.13 20.98 -13.72
N GLY A 827 -26.95 21.18 -14.76
CA GLY A 827 -26.67 20.88 -16.17
C GLY A 827 -26.53 19.41 -16.56
N HIS A 828 -26.84 18.45 -15.68
CA HIS A 828 -26.87 17.02 -16.04
C HIS A 828 -27.97 16.73 -17.08
N ARG A 829 -27.66 15.90 -18.08
CA ARG A 829 -28.64 15.35 -19.03
C ARG A 829 -29.28 14.09 -18.43
N GLY A 830 -29.97 14.22 -17.30
CA GLY A 830 -30.60 13.09 -16.62
C GLY A 830 -30.85 13.34 -15.14
N GLU A 831 -31.30 12.30 -14.42
CA GLU A 831 -31.52 12.35 -12.97
C GLU A 831 -30.19 12.43 -12.20
N VAL A 832 -30.15 13.28 -11.17
CA VAL A 832 -29.00 13.36 -10.26
C VAL A 832 -29.11 12.23 -9.24
N ARG A 833 -28.11 11.35 -9.21
CA ARG A 833 -28.10 10.14 -8.39
C ARG A 833 -27.42 10.35 -7.05
N THR A 834 -26.48 11.27 -6.98
CA THR A 834 -25.71 11.54 -5.77
C THR A 834 -25.27 13.00 -5.71
N VAL A 835 -25.19 13.54 -4.50
CA VAL A 835 -24.72 14.90 -4.22
C VAL A 835 -23.85 14.85 -2.97
N SER A 836 -22.71 15.53 -3.00
CA SER A 836 -21.76 15.60 -1.90
C SER A 836 -21.31 17.05 -1.71
N LEU A 837 -21.36 17.54 -0.49
CA LEU A 837 -20.92 18.90 -0.16
C LEU A 837 -19.44 18.86 0.24
N HIS A 838 -18.65 19.80 -0.28
CA HIS A 838 -17.27 19.96 0.14
C HIS A 838 -17.22 20.35 1.63
N PRO A 839 -16.28 19.82 2.44
CA PRO A 839 -16.27 20.02 3.91
C PRO A 839 -16.24 21.48 4.37
N THR A 840 -15.77 22.38 3.52
CA THR A 840 -15.75 23.83 3.81
C THR A 840 -17.11 24.52 3.60
N GLY A 841 -18.13 23.80 3.11
CA GLY A 841 -19.45 24.35 2.77
C GLY A 841 -19.45 25.33 1.59
N LYS A 842 -18.34 25.42 0.84
CA LYS A 842 -18.16 26.38 -0.27
C LYS A 842 -18.36 25.76 -1.64
N ALA A 843 -18.43 24.44 -1.75
CA ALA A 843 -18.65 23.79 -3.03
C ALA A 843 -19.54 22.56 -2.88
N VAL A 844 -20.21 22.17 -3.95
CA VAL A 844 -21.05 20.97 -4.04
C VAL A 844 -20.71 20.19 -5.31
N ALA A 845 -20.55 18.88 -5.17
CA ALA A 845 -20.34 17.95 -6.27
C ALA A 845 -21.60 17.10 -6.49
N SER A 846 -21.99 16.89 -7.74
CA SER A 846 -23.15 16.07 -8.12
C SER A 846 -22.77 15.03 -9.17
N GLY A 847 -23.31 13.82 -9.03
CA GLY A 847 -23.17 12.73 -10.01
C GLY A 847 -24.51 12.43 -10.68
N GLY A 848 -24.53 12.51 -12.00
CA GLY A 848 -25.72 12.27 -12.83
C GLY A 848 -25.77 10.87 -13.43
N GLN A 849 -26.97 10.40 -13.74
CA GLN A 849 -27.20 9.16 -14.50
C GLN A 849 -26.61 9.20 -15.92
N ASP A 850 -26.26 10.40 -16.41
CA ASP A 850 -25.52 10.61 -17.66
C ASP A 850 -24.02 10.25 -17.55
N GLY A 851 -23.57 9.78 -16.39
CA GLY A 851 -22.17 9.39 -16.16
C GLY A 851 -21.23 10.58 -15.93
N THR A 852 -21.77 11.80 -15.81
CA THR A 852 -20.96 12.99 -15.54
C THR A 852 -20.96 13.35 -14.06
N VAL A 853 -19.83 13.87 -13.58
CA VAL A 853 -19.69 14.44 -12.23
C VAL A 853 -19.36 15.92 -12.39
N ARG A 854 -20.09 16.77 -11.67
CA ARG A 854 -19.98 18.23 -11.78
C ARG A 854 -19.76 18.85 -10.42
N VAL A 855 -18.90 19.85 -10.34
CA VAL A 855 -18.54 20.53 -9.09
C VAL A 855 -18.82 22.02 -9.21
N TRP A 856 -19.53 22.57 -8.24
CA TRP A 856 -20.02 23.94 -8.22
C TRP A 856 -19.50 24.64 -6.97
N ASN A 857 -19.08 25.88 -7.11
CA ASN A 857 -18.83 26.75 -5.96
C ASN A 857 -20.14 27.43 -5.55
N LEU A 858 -20.53 27.28 -4.29
CA LEU A 858 -21.77 27.79 -3.71
C LEU A 858 -21.82 29.32 -3.65
N ALA A 859 -20.68 30.00 -3.75
CA ALA A 859 -20.62 31.46 -3.85
C ALA A 859 -21.06 31.98 -5.23
N ASP A 860 -21.02 31.12 -6.26
CA ASP A 860 -21.28 31.49 -7.65
C ASP A 860 -22.75 31.17 -8.07
N ILE A 861 -23.55 30.63 -7.16
CA ILE A 861 -24.98 30.35 -7.35
C ILE A 861 -25.80 31.61 -6.96
N PRO A 862 -26.60 32.20 -7.88
CA PRO A 862 -27.33 33.44 -7.58
C PRO A 862 -28.33 33.27 -6.42
N GLN A 863 -28.50 34.30 -5.59
CA GLN A 863 -29.58 34.34 -4.59
C GLN A 863 -30.94 34.34 -5.31
N ALA A 864 -31.60 33.19 -5.36
CA ALA A 864 -33.00 33.10 -5.77
C ALA A 864 -33.91 33.39 -4.57
N SER A 865 -34.77 34.40 -4.68
CA SER A 865 -35.77 34.73 -3.66
C SER A 865 -36.95 33.76 -3.67
N GLY A 866 -37.44 33.35 -2.50
CA GLY A 866 -38.63 32.52 -2.31
C GLY A 866 -38.31 31.10 -1.81
N ARG A 867 -39.23 30.15 -2.00
CA ARG A 867 -39.14 28.74 -1.52
C ARG A 867 -37.87 27.98 -1.93
N ALA A 868 -37.00 28.56 -2.76
CA ALA A 868 -35.65 28.08 -3.06
C ALA A 868 -34.62 28.31 -1.93
N SER A 869 -34.98 29.02 -0.85
CA SER A 869 -34.10 29.19 0.32
C SER A 869 -33.99 27.93 1.19
N ALA A 870 -34.83 26.91 0.99
CA ALA A 870 -34.87 25.70 1.80
C ALA A 870 -33.79 24.67 1.42
N LEU A 871 -33.02 24.92 0.37
CA LEU A 871 -31.99 24.01 -0.17
C LEU A 871 -30.57 24.51 0.07
N ARG A 872 -30.40 25.62 0.80
CA ARG A 872 -29.09 26.09 1.25
C ARG A 872 -28.77 25.57 2.63
#